data_AF-A0A0F3QCB9-F1
#
_entry.id   AF-A0A0F3QCB9-F1
#
_cell.length_a   1.000
_cell.length_b   1.000
_cell.length_c   1.000
_cell.angle_alpha   90.00
_cell.angle_beta   90.00
_cell.angle_gamma   90.00
#
_symmetry.space_group_name_H-M   'P 1'
#
loop_
_entity.id
_entity.type
_entity.pdbx_description
1 polymer ?
#
loop_
_entity_poly.entity_id
_entity_poly.type
_entity_poly.pdbx_seq_one_letter_code
_entity_poly.pdbx_strand_id
1 'polypeptide(L)'
;MSSQKNNIKDFVKKALVSTSMAATMLTAESAFGTSTLINRNVIGSSADLNSGAGLDAGTLLLPGQMLTVPIQSNINVNTPTVNGTYLSASGTVMTFTNPNTTIDAIQSSNGNPNALSMVITPGVHVTLKGVGYPADPDAKDASGNSNPFAGTATNQSDIASIDFQNSNGIIEMNAKTSGLMDFATGTTPTIIANAADATTIIGAGTIIQVKNQSWTTMGTIDIGQNSQYKYINNLDNNVNVYPTGQTFIFRGPTSVVDFSNESNLSDAFVSDKPIAPITDNSGAITDSYGTAAFHVSTSETTIAVNIGLSNKQRLNTFITDGKNITTITGNIFAQNIQIAQNPSGVDPDTTQLIWQTPIDTGAGGLVQFNSNSISEFQAAITSNMDFNGTGATAIIDSEVNITGNIINSVAGGTQNLNFVGDNTVTGSVGGNATGSNPIYALNIQGNNNTLVDLQGDVTVENFNFTSDGMADVGGTLTAISGVNFNNQKGTLIFDGTGGSYVFSSPVISQSAGVITVATNLTVTDPSIADIGVTQIGSTTLPGALTYKINQPNLTLLANGSELTFAQTKSSLTFAAPTQQTIAFSGSIDGFTDGTSNMVLNGTQPLTIKGTTNDKTIGATNKLNNLNVIGNVTASGGANLINIGGFKSLTIAGNSNLTDQGVTSANSASIIIGDSSGASGYILTPTANFNLASDGLKFGNTGSLLTIQSNGDVTANLNGDLDPGISGGGAI
;
A
#
# COMPACT_ATOMS: atom_id res chain seq x y z
N MET A 1 44.20 -70.35 -46.16
CA MET A 1 42.86 -70.73 -45.69
C MET A 1 42.38 -69.73 -44.62
N SER A 2 41.95 -68.49 -44.81
CA SER A 2 41.50 -67.61 -45.91
C SER A 2 40.10 -67.78 -46.50
N SER A 3 39.21 -68.63 -45.96
CA SER A 3 37.78 -68.66 -46.39
C SER A 3 36.73 -68.63 -45.27
N GLN A 4 37.08 -68.63 -43.99
CA GLN A 4 36.09 -68.64 -42.89
C GLN A 4 35.85 -67.28 -42.21
N LYS A 5 36.62 -66.23 -42.52
CA LYS A 5 36.46 -64.89 -41.89
C LYS A 5 35.32 -64.05 -42.50
N ASN A 6 34.89 -64.36 -43.73
CA ASN A 6 33.85 -63.59 -44.42
C ASN A 6 32.42 -64.07 -44.14
N ASN A 7 32.23 -65.34 -43.75
CA ASN A 7 30.88 -65.89 -43.53
C ASN A 7 30.24 -65.42 -42.22
N ILE A 8 31.02 -65.02 -41.21
CA ILE A 8 30.46 -64.44 -39.96
C ILE A 8 30.00 -62.99 -40.20
N LYS A 9 30.70 -62.24 -41.06
CA LYS A 9 30.36 -60.84 -41.37
C LYS A 9 29.07 -60.75 -42.18
N ASP A 10 28.82 -61.71 -43.07
CA ASP A 10 27.59 -61.78 -43.88
C ASP A 10 26.41 -62.40 -43.11
N PHE A 11 26.64 -63.30 -42.15
CA PHE A 11 25.60 -63.83 -41.28
C PHE A 11 25.02 -62.75 -40.35
N VAL A 12 25.87 -61.88 -39.79
CA VAL A 12 25.45 -60.74 -38.96
C VAL A 12 24.73 -59.66 -39.78
N LYS A 13 25.15 -59.41 -41.03
CA LYS A 13 24.47 -58.44 -41.91
C LYS A 13 23.08 -58.87 -42.38
N LYS A 14 22.84 -60.17 -42.62
CA LYS A 14 21.53 -60.66 -43.07
C LYS A 14 20.51 -60.85 -41.94
N ALA A 15 20.95 -61.03 -40.69
CA ALA A 15 20.04 -61.21 -39.55
C ALA A 15 19.43 -59.89 -39.02
N LEU A 16 19.96 -58.73 -39.40
CA LEU A 16 19.53 -57.41 -38.91
C LEU A 16 18.35 -56.79 -39.67
N VAL A 17 17.77 -57.49 -40.65
CA VAL A 17 16.60 -57.01 -41.41
C VAL A 17 15.49 -58.06 -41.41
N SER A 18 15.00 -58.44 -40.23
CA SER A 18 13.62 -58.89 -40.04
C SER A 18 13.32 -59.18 -38.58
N THR A 19 12.33 -58.45 -38.04
CA THR A 19 11.41 -58.83 -36.95
C THR A 19 11.98 -59.26 -35.59
N SER A 20 11.63 -58.46 -34.58
CA SER A 20 11.48 -58.79 -33.15
C SER A 20 11.82 -60.23 -32.72
N MET A 21 12.97 -60.45 -32.09
CA MET A 21 13.16 -61.61 -31.20
C MET A 21 14.09 -61.31 -30.03
N ALA A 22 13.71 -61.88 -28.89
CA ALA A 22 14.32 -61.76 -27.58
C ALA A 22 15.81 -62.15 -27.54
N ALA A 23 16.53 -61.56 -26.58
CA ALA A 23 17.92 -61.84 -26.26
C ALA A 23 18.19 -63.34 -26.20
N THR A 24 18.95 -63.87 -27.17
CA THR A 24 19.43 -65.25 -27.15
C THR A 24 20.93 -65.24 -26.90
N MET A 25 21.37 -65.87 -25.80
CA MET A 25 22.77 -66.11 -25.49
C MET A 25 23.34 -67.15 -26.46
N LEU A 26 24.39 -66.79 -27.22
CA LEU A 26 25.21 -67.73 -27.99
C LEU A 26 26.44 -68.11 -27.16
N THR A 27 26.44 -69.32 -26.59
CA THR A 27 27.63 -69.94 -26.01
C THR A 27 28.37 -70.73 -27.10
N ALA A 28 29.65 -70.40 -27.32
CA ALA A 28 30.57 -71.21 -28.12
C ALA A 28 31.65 -71.77 -27.20
N GLU A 29 31.68 -73.10 -27.05
CA GLU A 29 32.80 -73.78 -26.38
C GLU A 29 33.99 -73.91 -27.35
N SER A 30 35.17 -73.51 -26.90
CA SER A 30 36.44 -73.91 -27.50
C SER A 30 37.39 -74.39 -26.40
N ALA A 31 38.30 -75.29 -26.76
CA ALA A 31 39.13 -76.08 -25.84
C ALA A 31 40.16 -75.29 -24.99
N PHE A 32 40.04 -73.96 -24.85
CA PHE A 32 40.95 -73.12 -24.05
C PHE A 32 40.24 -72.00 -23.27
N GLY A 33 39.05 -72.27 -22.72
CA GLY A 33 38.40 -71.43 -21.70
C GLY A 33 37.15 -70.68 -22.17
N THR A 34 36.21 -70.51 -21.24
CA THR A 34 34.95 -69.77 -21.43
C THR A 34 35.22 -68.29 -21.68
N SER A 35 34.93 -67.82 -22.90
CA SER A 35 34.84 -66.39 -23.21
C SER A 35 33.38 -65.99 -23.35
N THR A 36 32.85 -65.24 -22.38
CA THR A 36 31.53 -64.63 -22.48
C THR A 36 31.59 -63.50 -23.51
N LEU A 37 31.05 -63.72 -24.72
CA LEU A 37 30.78 -62.61 -25.64
C LEU A 37 29.56 -61.84 -25.09
N ILE A 38 29.81 -60.74 -24.37
CA ILE A 38 28.77 -59.76 -24.10
C ILE A 38 28.47 -59.07 -25.44
N ASN A 39 27.30 -59.35 -26.00
CA ASN A 39 26.80 -58.74 -27.23
C ASN A 39 26.56 -57.25 -26.96
N ARG A 40 27.57 -56.41 -27.16
CA ARG A 40 27.41 -54.96 -27.19
C ARG A 40 26.83 -54.61 -28.56
N ASN A 41 25.58 -54.17 -28.61
CA ASN A 41 24.95 -53.67 -29.83
C ASN A 41 25.74 -52.46 -30.35
N VAL A 42 26.66 -52.70 -31.29
CA VAL A 42 27.28 -51.65 -32.09
C VAL A 42 26.35 -51.39 -33.26
N ILE A 43 25.67 -50.24 -33.22
CA ILE A 43 24.84 -49.78 -34.33
C ILE A 43 25.77 -49.37 -35.48
N GLY A 44 25.67 -50.07 -36.62
CA GLY A 44 26.40 -49.72 -37.84
C GLY A 44 25.92 -48.37 -38.40
N SER A 45 26.83 -47.68 -39.10
CA SER A 45 26.61 -46.38 -39.77
C SER A 45 25.16 -46.13 -40.21
N SER A 46 24.55 -45.06 -39.69
CA SER A 46 23.17 -44.60 -39.97
C SER A 46 22.11 -45.69 -39.80
N ALA A 47 21.51 -45.77 -38.62
CA ALA A 47 20.41 -46.71 -38.34
C ALA A 47 19.08 -45.98 -38.17
N ASP A 48 18.05 -46.53 -38.80
CA ASP A 48 16.66 -46.12 -38.62
C ASP A 48 16.06 -46.90 -37.43
N LEU A 49 15.58 -46.20 -36.39
CA LEU A 49 14.88 -46.83 -35.26
C LEU A 49 13.37 -46.91 -35.51
N ASN A 50 12.72 -48.07 -35.42
CA ASN A 50 11.25 -48.12 -35.48
C ASN A 50 10.60 -47.58 -34.19
N SER A 51 9.34 -47.12 -34.27
CA SER A 51 8.58 -46.65 -33.12
C SER A 51 8.55 -47.68 -31.98
N GLY A 52 8.87 -47.29 -30.75
CA GLY A 52 8.92 -48.16 -29.56
C GLY A 52 10.28 -48.78 -29.26
N ALA A 53 11.35 -48.40 -29.99
CA ALA A 53 12.71 -48.86 -29.70
C ALA A 53 13.29 -48.21 -28.43
N GLY A 54 14.06 -48.99 -27.66
CA GLY A 54 14.81 -48.53 -26.48
C GLY A 54 16.30 -48.34 -26.77
N LEU A 55 16.87 -47.24 -26.29
CA LEU A 55 18.32 -47.00 -26.25
C LEU A 55 18.83 -47.40 -24.85
N ASP A 56 19.31 -48.64 -24.70
CA ASP A 56 19.77 -49.17 -23.42
C ASP A 56 21.24 -48.84 -23.11
N ALA A 57 21.57 -48.87 -21.82
CA ALA A 57 22.94 -48.75 -21.29
C ALA A 57 23.87 -49.81 -21.89
N GLY A 58 24.63 -49.41 -22.91
CA GLY A 58 25.49 -50.31 -23.70
C GLY A 58 25.46 -50.01 -25.21
N THR A 59 24.50 -49.21 -25.66
CA THR A 59 24.44 -48.72 -27.04
C THR A 59 25.52 -47.66 -27.26
N LEU A 60 26.57 -48.02 -27.99
CA LEU A 60 27.68 -47.12 -28.32
C LEU A 60 27.45 -46.51 -29.70
N LEU A 61 27.10 -45.22 -29.73
CA LEU A 61 27.15 -44.40 -30.94
C LEU A 61 28.53 -43.74 -31.00
N LEU A 62 29.22 -43.91 -32.12
CA LEU A 62 30.52 -43.27 -32.36
C LEU A 62 30.29 -41.79 -32.73
N PRO A 63 31.21 -40.87 -32.39
CA PRO A 63 31.14 -39.47 -32.81
C PRO A 63 30.94 -39.36 -34.34
N GLY A 64 29.93 -38.59 -34.77
CA GLY A 64 29.59 -38.37 -36.18
C GLY A 64 28.58 -39.34 -36.82
N GLN A 65 27.96 -40.25 -36.06
CA GLN A 65 26.93 -41.17 -36.58
C GLN A 65 25.51 -40.55 -36.50
N MET A 66 24.83 -40.39 -37.64
CA MET A 66 23.40 -40.00 -37.64
C MET A 66 22.50 -41.11 -37.10
N LEU A 67 21.53 -40.75 -36.26
CA LEU A 67 20.45 -41.63 -35.82
C LEU A 67 19.15 -41.08 -36.36
N THR A 68 18.68 -41.64 -37.47
CA THR A 68 17.43 -41.20 -38.07
C THR A 68 16.28 -41.85 -37.32
N VAL A 69 15.36 -41.03 -36.83
CA VAL A 69 14.14 -41.50 -36.18
C VAL A 69 12.95 -41.21 -37.10
N PRO A 70 12.10 -42.19 -37.40
CA PRO A 70 10.88 -41.97 -38.18
C PRO A 70 9.97 -40.95 -37.51
N ILE A 71 9.32 -40.17 -38.36
CA ILE A 71 8.30 -39.19 -37.98
C ILE A 71 7.25 -39.87 -37.07
N GLN A 72 6.83 -39.21 -35.98
CA GLN A 72 5.84 -39.72 -35.01
C GLN A 72 6.23 -40.99 -34.23
N SER A 73 7.50 -41.13 -33.85
CA SER A 73 7.97 -42.28 -33.04
C SER A 73 8.04 -41.96 -31.54
N ASN A 74 7.77 -42.96 -30.68
CA ASN A 74 8.12 -42.91 -29.25
C ASN A 74 9.41 -43.69 -29.01
N ILE A 75 10.42 -43.08 -28.37
CA ILE A 75 11.72 -43.69 -28.05
C ILE A 75 11.96 -43.62 -26.55
N ASN A 76 12.43 -44.71 -25.93
CA ASN A 76 12.90 -44.68 -24.54
C ASN A 76 14.43 -44.57 -24.51
N VAL A 77 14.97 -43.55 -23.83
CA VAL A 77 16.40 -43.26 -23.69
C VAL A 77 16.88 -43.63 -22.30
N ASN A 78 17.57 -44.77 -22.18
CA ASN A 78 18.14 -45.29 -20.93
C ASN A 78 19.67 -45.43 -21.00
N THR A 79 20.36 -44.49 -21.66
CA THR A 79 21.82 -44.48 -21.80
C THR A 79 22.43 -43.22 -21.20
N PRO A 80 23.63 -43.27 -20.59
CA PRO A 80 24.24 -42.10 -19.98
C PRO A 80 24.79 -41.08 -21.00
N THR A 81 24.99 -41.49 -22.25
CA THR A 81 25.48 -40.61 -23.30
C THR A 81 24.92 -41.01 -24.65
N VAL A 82 24.54 -40.01 -25.43
CA VAL A 82 24.00 -40.05 -26.79
C VAL A 82 24.96 -39.18 -27.63
N ASN A 83 26.06 -39.78 -28.06
CA ASN A 83 27.12 -39.08 -28.82
C ASN A 83 26.73 -38.91 -30.29
N GLY A 84 26.98 -37.72 -30.85
CA GLY A 84 27.00 -37.47 -32.30
C GLY A 84 25.66 -37.57 -33.04
N THR A 85 24.54 -37.35 -32.37
CA THR A 85 23.23 -37.75 -32.89
C THR A 85 22.59 -36.68 -33.77
N TYR A 86 22.43 -36.97 -35.06
CA TYR A 86 21.63 -36.17 -35.97
C TYR A 86 20.20 -36.73 -35.97
N LEU A 87 19.25 -35.99 -35.38
CA LEU A 87 17.88 -36.43 -35.13
C LEU A 87 16.87 -35.78 -36.08
N SER A 88 16.68 -36.37 -37.26
CA SER A 88 15.60 -36.05 -38.21
C SER A 88 14.22 -36.41 -37.64
N ALA A 89 13.85 -35.81 -36.52
CA ALA A 89 12.62 -36.07 -35.81
C ALA A 89 11.60 -35.01 -36.25
N SER A 90 10.47 -35.44 -36.80
CA SER A 90 9.25 -34.63 -36.80
C SER A 90 8.19 -35.38 -36.00
N GLY A 91 7.60 -34.74 -35.00
CA GLY A 91 6.59 -35.36 -34.12
C GLY A 91 7.08 -36.52 -33.25
N THR A 92 8.39 -36.67 -33.02
CA THR A 92 8.94 -37.78 -32.20
C THR A 92 8.87 -37.45 -30.71
N VAL A 93 8.53 -38.42 -29.85
CA VAL A 93 8.60 -38.32 -28.40
C VAL A 93 9.78 -39.15 -27.87
N MET A 94 10.66 -38.56 -27.06
CA MET A 94 11.80 -39.23 -26.42
C MET A 94 11.66 -39.26 -24.91
N THR A 95 11.49 -40.44 -24.32
CA THR A 95 11.37 -40.65 -22.88
C THR A 95 12.71 -40.99 -22.23
N PHE A 96 13.32 -40.07 -21.51
CA PHE A 96 14.58 -40.25 -20.80
C PHE A 96 14.37 -40.88 -19.43
N THR A 97 14.98 -42.05 -19.21
CA THR A 97 14.88 -42.82 -17.96
C THR A 97 16.24 -43.03 -17.27
N ASN A 98 17.36 -42.71 -17.95
CA ASN A 98 18.70 -42.82 -17.35
C ASN A 98 18.99 -41.66 -16.39
N PRO A 99 19.53 -41.89 -15.18
CA PRO A 99 19.78 -40.82 -14.21
C PRO A 99 20.62 -39.64 -14.71
N ASN A 100 21.56 -39.85 -15.63
CA ASN A 100 22.37 -38.78 -16.22
C ASN A 100 22.58 -39.05 -17.70
N THR A 101 21.85 -38.39 -18.58
CA THR A 101 21.98 -38.50 -20.04
C THR A 101 22.65 -37.27 -20.62
N THR A 102 23.71 -37.41 -21.41
CA THR A 102 24.25 -36.30 -22.22
C THR A 102 23.93 -36.52 -23.70
N ILE A 103 23.38 -35.52 -24.39
CA ILE A 103 23.15 -35.48 -25.83
C ILE A 103 24.08 -34.43 -26.43
N ASP A 104 24.93 -34.84 -27.37
CA ASP A 104 25.93 -33.92 -27.94
C ASP A 104 25.34 -32.93 -28.96
N ALA A 105 24.37 -33.37 -29.78
CA ALA A 105 23.71 -32.53 -30.78
C ALA A 105 22.27 -33.01 -31.07
N ILE A 106 21.39 -32.10 -31.49
CA ILE A 106 20.05 -32.39 -32.07
C ILE A 106 19.92 -31.60 -33.38
N GLN A 107 19.41 -32.23 -34.45
CA GLN A 107 19.30 -31.62 -35.77
C GLN A 107 17.93 -31.90 -36.41
N SER A 108 17.05 -30.90 -36.52
CA SER A 108 15.75 -31.05 -37.19
C SER A 108 15.89 -31.24 -38.72
N SER A 109 15.07 -32.11 -39.30
CA SER A 109 14.96 -32.28 -40.75
C SER A 109 13.92 -31.32 -41.35
N ASN A 110 14.35 -30.45 -42.26
CA ASN A 110 13.51 -29.68 -43.19
C ASN A 110 12.37 -28.86 -42.57
N GLY A 111 12.73 -27.70 -41.99
CA GLY A 111 11.87 -26.49 -41.96
C GLY A 111 10.45 -26.63 -41.41
N ASN A 112 10.17 -27.64 -40.59
CA ASN A 112 8.86 -27.90 -40.03
C ASN A 112 8.91 -27.73 -38.49
N PRO A 113 8.18 -26.78 -37.89
CA PRO A 113 8.36 -26.31 -36.51
C PRO A 113 8.03 -27.34 -35.39
N ASN A 114 7.70 -28.59 -35.73
CA ASN A 114 7.23 -29.60 -34.78
C ASN A 114 8.21 -30.79 -34.68
N ALA A 115 9.46 -30.55 -34.31
CA ALA A 115 10.52 -31.56 -34.50
C ALA A 115 10.56 -32.64 -33.39
N LEU A 116 10.66 -32.25 -32.12
CA LEU A 116 10.97 -33.19 -31.04
C LEU A 116 10.22 -32.85 -29.73
N SER A 117 9.56 -33.85 -29.16
CA SER A 117 9.01 -33.86 -27.81
C SER A 117 9.92 -34.67 -26.89
N MET A 118 10.34 -34.11 -25.76
CA MET A 118 11.14 -34.83 -24.75
C MET A 118 10.27 -35.11 -23.53
N VAL A 119 10.39 -36.31 -22.97
CA VAL A 119 9.70 -36.76 -21.77
C VAL A 119 10.78 -37.16 -20.77
N ILE A 120 10.95 -36.44 -19.66
CA ILE A 120 12.03 -36.69 -18.69
C ILE A 120 11.43 -37.34 -17.44
N THR A 121 11.90 -38.55 -17.12
CA THR A 121 11.43 -39.34 -15.97
C THR A 121 11.97 -38.74 -14.65
N PRO A 122 11.26 -38.88 -13.52
CA PRO A 122 11.74 -38.44 -12.21
C PRO A 122 13.16 -38.85 -11.86
N GLY A 123 13.97 -37.87 -11.44
CA GLY A 123 15.37 -38.07 -11.02
C GLY A 123 16.39 -38.16 -12.15
N VAL A 124 15.97 -37.90 -13.40
CA VAL A 124 16.84 -37.89 -14.58
C VAL A 124 17.38 -36.48 -14.86
N HIS A 125 18.70 -36.41 -15.04
CA HIS A 125 19.41 -35.23 -15.52
C HIS A 125 19.74 -35.40 -17.00
N VAL A 126 19.39 -34.43 -17.85
CA VAL A 126 19.74 -34.43 -19.28
C VAL A 126 20.63 -33.22 -19.60
N THR A 127 21.76 -33.43 -20.26
CA THR A 127 22.66 -32.36 -20.74
C THR A 127 22.61 -32.29 -22.26
N LEU A 128 22.36 -31.13 -22.87
CA LEU A 128 22.32 -30.88 -24.30
C LEU A 128 23.51 -29.98 -24.71
N LYS A 129 24.48 -30.49 -25.48
CA LYS A 129 25.71 -29.73 -25.82
C LYS A 129 25.65 -28.96 -27.16
N GLY A 130 24.57 -29.03 -27.92
CA GLY A 130 24.39 -28.25 -29.16
C GLY A 130 23.06 -28.49 -29.87
N VAL A 131 22.44 -27.45 -30.42
CA VAL A 131 21.23 -27.55 -31.27
C VAL A 131 21.41 -26.60 -32.46
N GLY A 132 21.36 -27.11 -33.70
CA GLY A 132 21.62 -26.27 -34.87
C GLY A 132 21.19 -26.87 -36.21
N TYR A 133 21.05 -25.99 -37.22
CA TYR A 133 20.83 -26.33 -38.63
C TYR A 133 22.14 -26.76 -39.30
N PRO A 134 22.13 -27.64 -40.32
CA PRO A 134 23.34 -27.92 -41.09
C PRO A 134 23.87 -26.65 -41.76
N ALA A 135 25.14 -26.32 -41.49
CA ALA A 135 25.92 -25.48 -42.38
C ALA A 135 26.71 -26.35 -43.37
N ASP A 136 27.00 -25.74 -44.52
CA ASP A 136 27.75 -26.22 -45.69
C ASP A 136 28.51 -27.56 -45.53
N PRO A 137 28.17 -28.61 -46.30
CA PRO A 137 28.84 -29.92 -46.24
C PRO A 137 30.35 -29.88 -46.54
N ASP A 138 30.89 -28.76 -47.02
CA ASP A 138 32.32 -28.60 -47.35
C ASP A 138 33.19 -28.01 -46.21
N ALA A 139 32.60 -27.62 -45.08
CA ALA A 139 33.38 -27.03 -43.99
C ALA A 139 34.31 -28.07 -43.32
N LYS A 140 35.59 -27.73 -43.13
CA LYS A 140 36.62 -28.64 -42.60
C LYS A 140 37.25 -28.09 -41.31
N ASP A 141 37.63 -28.97 -40.38
CA ASP A 141 38.41 -28.61 -39.20
C ASP A 141 39.88 -28.34 -39.56
N ALA A 142 40.67 -27.86 -38.58
CA ALA A 142 42.10 -27.54 -38.76
C ALA A 142 42.96 -28.76 -39.17
N SER A 143 42.40 -29.97 -39.12
CA SER A 143 42.99 -31.25 -39.52
C SER A 143 42.45 -31.78 -40.86
N GLY A 144 41.56 -31.04 -41.54
CA GLY A 144 41.04 -31.40 -42.86
C GLY A 144 39.90 -32.44 -42.86
N ASN A 145 39.29 -32.72 -41.71
CA ASN A 145 38.07 -33.52 -41.61
C ASN A 145 36.84 -32.63 -41.75
N SER A 146 35.74 -33.13 -42.31
CA SER A 146 34.46 -32.42 -42.35
C SER A 146 34.05 -32.00 -40.93
N ASN A 147 33.98 -30.69 -40.69
CA ASN A 147 33.52 -30.08 -39.44
C ASN A 147 32.06 -29.65 -39.61
N PRO A 148 31.10 -30.41 -39.07
CA PRO A 148 29.67 -30.13 -39.23
C PRO A 148 29.18 -28.88 -38.47
N PHE A 149 30.08 -28.15 -37.79
CA PHE A 149 29.76 -26.95 -37.03
C PHE A 149 30.46 -25.68 -37.55
N ALA A 150 31.24 -25.77 -38.63
CA ALA A 150 31.93 -24.61 -39.21
C ALA A 150 31.03 -23.88 -40.21
N GLY A 151 29.98 -23.23 -39.71
CA GLY A 151 29.25 -22.24 -40.49
C GLY A 151 28.31 -21.39 -39.66
N THR A 152 28.19 -20.12 -40.04
CA THR A 152 27.31 -19.12 -39.45
C THR A 152 25.91 -19.26 -40.05
N ALA A 153 25.07 -20.15 -39.49
CA ALA A 153 23.66 -20.24 -39.85
C ALA A 153 22.80 -19.46 -38.84
N THR A 154 21.98 -18.55 -39.32
CA THR A 154 21.20 -17.56 -38.54
C THR A 154 19.72 -17.93 -38.33
N ASN A 155 19.28 -19.17 -38.50
CA ASN A 155 17.84 -19.49 -38.40
C ASN A 155 17.52 -20.72 -37.51
N GLN A 156 16.72 -20.43 -36.48
CA GLN A 156 15.76 -21.23 -35.68
C GLN A 156 16.09 -22.71 -35.39
N SER A 157 16.35 -22.99 -34.10
CA SER A 157 16.34 -24.33 -33.51
C SER A 157 14.96 -24.65 -32.90
N ASP A 158 14.37 -25.80 -33.27
CA ASP A 158 12.97 -26.20 -32.97
C ASP A 158 12.89 -27.39 -31.97
N ILE A 159 12.72 -27.13 -30.66
CA ILE A 159 12.24 -28.14 -29.69
C ILE A 159 10.75 -27.87 -29.46
N ALA A 160 9.88 -28.81 -29.84
CA ALA A 160 8.44 -28.60 -29.91
C ALA A 160 7.75 -28.73 -28.54
N SER A 161 8.24 -29.61 -27.67
CA SER A 161 7.79 -29.66 -26.28
C SER A 161 8.78 -30.40 -25.37
N ILE A 162 8.89 -29.98 -24.12
CA ILE A 162 9.58 -30.74 -23.07
C ILE A 162 8.58 -31.00 -21.94
N ASP A 163 8.32 -32.27 -21.66
CA ASP A 163 7.46 -32.77 -20.58
C ASP A 163 8.32 -33.44 -19.51
N PHE A 164 8.30 -32.90 -18.29
CA PHE A 164 9.06 -33.42 -17.13
C PHE A 164 8.29 -34.43 -16.28
N GLN A 165 7.14 -34.95 -16.76
CA GLN A 165 6.28 -35.92 -16.07
C GLN A 165 6.15 -35.66 -14.55
N ASN A 166 5.88 -34.42 -14.16
CA ASN A 166 5.67 -34.02 -12.76
C ASN A 166 6.89 -34.23 -11.82
N SER A 167 8.14 -34.05 -12.29
CA SER A 167 9.35 -34.23 -11.45
C SER A 167 10.57 -33.32 -11.72
N ASN A 168 11.48 -33.23 -10.72
CA ASN A 168 12.69 -32.39 -10.66
C ASN A 168 13.79 -32.82 -11.67
N GLY A 169 13.50 -32.81 -12.97
CA GLY A 169 14.50 -33.00 -14.01
C GLY A 169 15.33 -31.74 -14.24
N ILE A 170 16.60 -31.92 -14.60
CA ILE A 170 17.52 -30.81 -14.95
C ILE A 170 17.82 -30.90 -16.45
N ILE A 171 17.75 -29.78 -17.19
CA ILE A 171 18.26 -29.67 -18.56
C ILE A 171 19.37 -28.62 -18.64
N GLU A 172 20.61 -29.06 -18.72
CA GLU A 172 21.72 -28.15 -19.01
C GLU A 172 21.87 -28.00 -20.53
N MET A 173 21.75 -26.78 -21.09
CA MET A 173 22.07 -26.53 -22.51
C MET A 173 23.38 -25.75 -22.65
N ASN A 174 24.17 -26.08 -23.66
CA ASN A 174 25.37 -25.33 -24.02
C ASN A 174 25.30 -24.99 -25.52
N ALA A 175 24.47 -24.03 -25.93
CA ALA A 175 24.31 -23.66 -27.34
C ALA A 175 24.54 -22.16 -27.60
N LYS A 176 25.15 -21.85 -28.76
CA LYS A 176 25.52 -20.50 -29.21
C LYS A 176 24.54 -19.91 -30.24
N THR A 177 23.30 -20.40 -30.32
CA THR A 177 22.33 -20.04 -31.39
C THR A 177 20.86 -20.06 -30.92
N SER A 178 20.07 -19.13 -31.47
CA SER A 178 18.66 -18.81 -31.22
C SER A 178 17.65 -19.93 -31.56
N GLY A 179 16.75 -20.29 -30.63
CA GLY A 179 15.68 -21.29 -30.83
C GLY A 179 14.41 -21.02 -30.01
N LEU A 180 13.30 -21.67 -30.37
CA LEU A 180 12.03 -21.68 -29.64
C LEU A 180 11.99 -22.92 -28.74
N MET A 181 11.61 -22.76 -27.47
CA MET A 181 11.43 -23.87 -26.54
C MET A 181 10.04 -23.73 -25.90
N ASP A 182 9.22 -24.76 -26.01
CA ASP A 182 7.89 -24.85 -25.38
C ASP A 182 7.90 -25.95 -24.29
N PHE A 183 7.26 -25.68 -23.16
CA PHE A 183 7.22 -26.58 -22.00
C PHE A 183 5.80 -27.08 -21.77
N ALA A 184 5.65 -28.38 -21.53
CA ALA A 184 4.34 -28.96 -21.26
C ALA A 184 3.75 -28.47 -19.93
N THR A 185 2.43 -28.35 -19.87
CA THR A 185 1.67 -27.94 -18.68
C THR A 185 1.95 -28.87 -17.49
N GLY A 186 2.24 -28.32 -16.29
CA GLY A 186 2.44 -29.11 -15.07
C GLY A 186 3.89 -29.54 -14.79
N THR A 187 4.85 -28.93 -15.46
CA THR A 187 6.27 -29.22 -15.28
C THR A 187 6.87 -28.53 -14.03
N THR A 188 7.56 -29.32 -13.21
CA THR A 188 8.31 -28.94 -12.00
C THR A 188 9.64 -28.24 -12.33
N PRO A 189 10.32 -27.61 -11.35
CA PRO A 189 11.41 -26.66 -11.60
C PRO A 189 12.50 -27.24 -12.50
N THR A 190 12.61 -26.68 -13.71
CA THR A 190 13.64 -27.03 -14.69
C THR A 190 14.69 -25.92 -14.69
N ILE A 191 15.95 -26.28 -14.45
CA ILE A 191 17.10 -25.38 -14.60
C ILE A 191 17.49 -25.36 -16.07
N ILE A 192 17.60 -24.16 -16.68
CA ILE A 192 18.11 -23.95 -18.05
C ILE A 192 19.43 -23.18 -17.95
N ALA A 193 20.48 -23.70 -18.58
CA ALA A 193 21.70 -22.95 -18.87
C ALA A 193 21.76 -22.66 -20.38
N ASN A 194 22.15 -21.44 -20.75
CA ASN A 194 22.69 -21.00 -22.05
C ASN A 194 21.83 -21.11 -23.34
N ALA A 195 21.35 -19.95 -23.82
CA ALA A 195 21.23 -19.63 -25.26
C ALA A 195 21.19 -18.10 -25.45
N ALA A 196 22.22 -17.52 -26.09
CA ALA A 196 22.15 -16.15 -26.59
C ALA A 196 21.14 -16.08 -27.75
N ASP A 197 20.31 -15.03 -27.79
CA ASP A 197 19.35 -14.69 -28.86
C ASP A 197 18.13 -15.62 -29.07
N ALA A 198 17.83 -16.54 -28.16
CA ALA A 198 16.65 -17.43 -28.23
C ALA A 198 15.39 -16.81 -27.57
N THR A 199 14.20 -17.04 -28.16
CA THR A 199 12.92 -16.74 -27.49
C THR A 199 12.51 -17.94 -26.65
N THR A 200 12.51 -17.80 -25.32
CA THR A 200 12.03 -18.84 -24.41
C THR A 200 10.53 -18.70 -24.24
N ILE A 201 9.74 -19.72 -24.63
CA ILE A 201 8.29 -19.75 -24.38
C ILE A 201 8.02 -20.64 -23.17
N ILE A 202 7.36 -20.07 -22.17
CA ILE A 202 6.90 -20.79 -20.98
C ILE A 202 5.44 -21.12 -21.21
N GLY A 203 5.16 -22.38 -21.56
CA GLY A 203 3.80 -22.87 -21.80
C GLY A 203 2.91 -22.72 -20.56
N ALA A 204 1.59 -22.62 -20.75
CA ALA A 204 0.63 -22.36 -19.67
C ALA A 204 0.75 -23.36 -18.51
N GLY A 205 0.69 -22.88 -17.26
CA GLY A 205 0.79 -23.74 -16.07
C GLY A 205 2.19 -24.30 -15.81
N THR A 206 3.24 -23.66 -16.33
CA THR A 206 4.64 -24.11 -16.17
C THR A 206 5.42 -23.21 -15.22
N ILE A 207 6.32 -23.79 -14.42
CA ILE A 207 7.28 -23.05 -13.58
C ILE A 207 8.70 -23.37 -14.03
N ILE A 208 9.44 -22.34 -14.45
CA ILE A 208 10.87 -22.43 -14.77
C ILE A 208 11.66 -21.79 -13.63
N GLN A 209 12.76 -22.43 -13.21
CA GLN A 209 13.63 -21.89 -12.17
C GLN A 209 15.07 -21.85 -12.65
N VAL A 210 15.64 -20.65 -12.69
CA VAL A 210 17.04 -20.38 -12.99
C VAL A 210 17.77 -20.05 -11.69
N LYS A 211 18.96 -20.62 -11.46
CA LYS A 211 19.77 -20.35 -10.27
C LYS A 211 21.23 -20.04 -10.60
N ASN A 212 21.79 -19.00 -9.99
CA ASN A 212 23.21 -18.62 -10.02
C ASN A 212 23.80 -18.47 -11.43
N GLN A 213 23.04 -17.90 -12.37
CA GLN A 213 23.50 -17.71 -13.75
C GLN A 213 23.71 -16.23 -14.02
N SER A 214 24.95 -15.84 -14.35
CA SER A 214 25.24 -14.51 -14.87
C SER A 214 25.00 -14.52 -16.37
N TRP A 215 23.92 -13.85 -16.79
CA TRP A 215 23.56 -13.73 -18.20
C TRP A 215 24.30 -12.55 -18.83
N THR A 216 25.03 -12.78 -19.93
CA THR A 216 25.66 -11.70 -20.72
C THR A 216 24.77 -11.22 -21.87
N THR A 217 23.91 -12.10 -22.41
CA THR A 217 22.89 -11.84 -23.44
C THR A 217 21.75 -12.85 -23.32
N MET A 218 20.50 -12.40 -23.32
CA MET A 218 19.29 -13.24 -23.41
C MET A 218 18.28 -12.64 -24.39
N GLY A 219 17.54 -13.50 -25.09
CA GLY A 219 16.41 -13.09 -25.94
C GLY A 219 15.11 -12.86 -25.18
N THR A 220 13.98 -12.86 -25.88
CA THR A 220 12.63 -12.64 -25.32
C THR A 220 12.19 -13.81 -24.44
N ILE A 221 11.57 -13.54 -23.29
CA ILE A 221 10.89 -14.54 -22.46
C ILE A 221 9.40 -14.32 -22.56
N ASP A 222 8.69 -15.30 -23.12
CA ASP A 222 7.24 -15.29 -23.30
C ASP A 222 6.58 -16.18 -22.26
N ILE A 223 5.78 -15.59 -21.38
CA ILE A 223 5.24 -16.25 -20.19
C ILE A 223 3.75 -16.50 -20.37
N GLY A 224 3.39 -17.77 -20.53
CA GLY A 224 2.02 -18.24 -20.62
C GLY A 224 1.16 -17.87 -19.40
N GLN A 225 -0.15 -18.02 -19.52
CA GLN A 225 -1.05 -17.85 -18.38
C GLN A 225 -0.73 -18.86 -17.27
N ASN A 226 -0.92 -18.47 -16.02
CA ASN A 226 -0.65 -19.29 -14.83
C ASN A 226 0.77 -19.88 -14.80
N SER A 227 1.73 -19.21 -15.43
CA SER A 227 3.10 -19.68 -15.57
C SER A 227 4.06 -18.72 -14.86
N GLN A 228 5.20 -19.24 -14.42
CA GLN A 228 6.17 -18.49 -13.64
C GLN A 228 7.59 -18.67 -14.19
N TYR A 229 8.29 -17.56 -14.36
CA TYR A 229 9.73 -17.53 -14.50
C TYR A 229 10.34 -17.12 -13.15
N LYS A 230 11.11 -18.00 -12.53
CA LYS A 230 11.81 -17.74 -11.28
C LYS A 230 13.31 -17.66 -11.50
N TYR A 231 13.94 -16.60 -11.03
CA TYR A 231 15.38 -16.42 -11.02
C TYR A 231 15.89 -16.26 -9.59
N ILE A 232 16.89 -17.05 -9.21
CA ILE A 232 17.49 -17.04 -7.86
C ILE A 232 18.99 -16.74 -7.98
N ASN A 233 19.45 -15.68 -7.34
CA ASN A 233 20.85 -15.29 -7.29
C ASN A 233 21.48 -15.54 -5.92
N ASN A 234 22.52 -16.36 -5.87
CA ASN A 234 23.37 -16.56 -4.69
C ASN A 234 24.82 -16.16 -4.98
N LEU A 235 25.05 -15.38 -6.04
CA LEU A 235 26.36 -14.87 -6.44
C LEU A 235 26.58 -13.46 -5.90
N ASP A 236 27.84 -13.06 -5.74
CA ASP A 236 28.24 -11.78 -5.14
C ASP A 236 28.05 -10.56 -6.06
N ASN A 237 27.40 -10.73 -7.20
CA ASN A 237 27.17 -9.69 -8.19
C ASN A 237 25.71 -9.22 -8.20
N ASN A 238 25.51 -8.00 -8.68
CA ASN A 238 24.18 -7.40 -8.83
C ASN A 238 23.34 -8.21 -9.80
N VAL A 239 22.04 -8.32 -9.50
CA VAL A 239 21.09 -9.02 -10.36
C VAL A 239 20.69 -8.08 -11.49
N ASN A 240 21.22 -8.32 -12.68
CA ASN A 240 20.70 -7.67 -13.87
C ASN A 240 19.40 -8.36 -14.29
N VAL A 241 18.28 -7.67 -14.08
CA VAL A 241 16.93 -8.14 -14.37
C VAL A 241 16.63 -8.11 -15.87
N TYR A 242 17.38 -7.31 -16.63
CA TYR A 242 17.39 -7.27 -18.09
C TYR A 242 18.83 -7.35 -18.61
N PRO A 243 19.40 -8.55 -18.80
CA PRO A 243 20.61 -8.68 -19.59
C PRO A 243 20.34 -8.19 -21.03
N THR A 244 21.32 -7.51 -21.63
CA THR A 244 21.19 -6.83 -22.93
C THR A 244 20.38 -7.65 -23.94
N GLY A 245 19.26 -7.09 -24.43
CA GLY A 245 18.39 -7.72 -25.44
C GLY A 245 17.10 -8.37 -24.92
N GLN A 246 16.95 -8.57 -23.61
CA GLN A 246 15.78 -9.26 -23.05
C GLN A 246 14.48 -8.43 -23.15
N THR A 247 13.33 -9.11 -23.29
CA THR A 247 11.96 -8.57 -23.25
C THR A 247 11.05 -9.62 -22.60
N PHE A 248 10.29 -9.25 -21.55
CA PHE A 248 9.24 -10.12 -21.00
C PHE A 248 7.92 -9.88 -21.73
N ILE A 249 7.29 -10.96 -22.21
CA ILE A 249 5.94 -10.96 -22.79
C ILE A 249 5.03 -11.68 -21.82
N PHE A 250 3.99 -11.01 -21.33
CA PHE A 250 3.02 -11.59 -20.40
C PHE A 250 1.76 -11.97 -21.17
N ARG A 251 1.42 -13.26 -21.25
CA ARG A 251 0.23 -13.75 -21.96
C ARG A 251 -1.06 -13.69 -21.12
N GLY A 252 -1.00 -13.17 -19.90
CA GLY A 252 -2.17 -12.94 -19.06
C GLY A 252 -1.88 -12.23 -17.74
N PRO A 253 -2.94 -11.93 -16.95
CA PRO A 253 -2.83 -11.33 -15.61
C PRO A 253 -2.19 -12.26 -14.58
N THR A 254 -2.12 -13.57 -14.86
CA THR A 254 -1.55 -14.59 -13.97
C THR A 254 -0.15 -15.07 -14.38
N SER A 255 0.45 -14.45 -15.39
CA SER A 255 1.85 -14.68 -15.78
C SER A 255 2.78 -14.02 -14.76
N VAL A 256 3.82 -14.72 -14.28
CA VAL A 256 4.65 -14.24 -13.17
C VAL A 256 6.14 -14.23 -13.53
N VAL A 257 6.83 -13.14 -13.20
CA VAL A 257 8.29 -13.10 -13.05
C VAL A 257 8.64 -12.92 -11.58
N ASP A 258 9.54 -13.75 -11.07
CA ASP A 258 9.95 -13.81 -9.67
C ASP A 258 11.49 -13.76 -9.61
N PHE A 259 12.02 -12.72 -8.99
CA PHE A 259 13.45 -12.53 -8.79
C PHE A 259 13.79 -12.62 -7.31
N SER A 260 14.70 -13.52 -6.95
CA SER A 260 15.16 -13.72 -5.58
C SER A 260 16.66 -13.44 -5.47
N ASN A 261 17.06 -12.60 -4.53
CA ASN A 261 18.46 -12.38 -4.15
C ASN A 261 18.73 -13.02 -2.78
N GLU A 262 19.51 -14.09 -2.81
CA GLU A 262 19.99 -14.87 -1.66
C GLU A 262 21.45 -14.59 -1.30
N SER A 263 22.12 -13.70 -2.04
CA SER A 263 23.51 -13.33 -1.79
C SER A 263 23.63 -12.22 -0.77
N ASN A 264 24.53 -12.40 0.21
CA ASN A 264 24.82 -11.41 1.24
C ASN A 264 25.68 -10.24 0.73
N LEU A 265 26.19 -10.33 -0.50
CA LEU A 265 27.11 -9.36 -1.10
C LEU A 265 26.51 -8.64 -2.32
N SER A 266 25.43 -9.17 -2.89
CA SER A 266 24.70 -8.50 -3.98
C SER A 266 23.83 -7.39 -3.40
N ASP A 267 24.01 -6.16 -3.88
CA ASP A 267 23.39 -4.96 -3.31
C ASP A 267 22.27 -4.35 -4.17
N ALA A 268 21.99 -4.92 -5.35
CA ALA A 268 20.96 -4.37 -6.22
C ALA A 268 20.35 -5.36 -7.22
N PHE A 269 19.06 -5.12 -7.52
CA PHE A 269 18.43 -5.47 -8.78
C PHE A 269 18.49 -4.26 -9.71
N VAL A 270 19.06 -4.42 -10.89
CA VAL A 270 19.23 -3.33 -11.85
C VAL A 270 18.61 -3.69 -13.18
N SER A 271 18.04 -2.69 -13.84
CA SER A 271 17.57 -2.80 -15.22
C SER A 271 17.60 -1.44 -15.93
N ASP A 272 18.03 -1.44 -17.19
CA ASP A 272 17.92 -0.28 -18.08
C ASP A 272 16.52 -0.17 -18.74
N LYS A 273 15.72 -1.23 -18.67
CA LYS A 273 14.38 -1.32 -19.24
C LYS A 273 13.29 -1.60 -18.18
N PRO A 274 12.07 -1.08 -18.36
CA PRO A 274 10.96 -1.42 -17.49
C PRO A 274 10.48 -2.86 -17.70
N ILE A 275 10.03 -3.53 -16.63
CA ILE A 275 9.20 -4.74 -16.76
C ILE A 275 7.79 -4.26 -17.08
N ALA A 276 7.33 -4.52 -18.30
CA ALA A 276 6.08 -3.97 -18.81
C ALA A 276 5.18 -5.06 -19.42
N PRO A 277 3.85 -4.90 -19.38
CA PRO A 277 2.94 -5.80 -20.10
C PRO A 277 3.09 -5.60 -21.62
N ILE A 278 3.61 -6.60 -22.32
CA ILE A 278 3.64 -6.65 -23.80
C ILE A 278 2.82 -7.86 -24.20
N THR A 279 1.72 -7.67 -24.95
CA THR A 279 0.77 -8.76 -25.23
C THR A 279 1.11 -9.62 -26.45
N ASP A 280 1.92 -9.13 -27.39
CA ASP A 280 2.38 -9.91 -28.55
C ASP A 280 3.49 -9.18 -29.34
N ASN A 281 3.99 -9.84 -30.39
CA ASN A 281 4.96 -9.28 -31.34
C ASN A 281 4.42 -8.07 -32.14
N SER A 282 3.14 -7.66 -31.95
CA SER A 282 2.56 -6.49 -32.60
C SER A 282 2.83 -5.19 -31.82
N GLY A 283 3.35 -5.28 -30.59
CA GLY A 283 3.67 -4.13 -29.75
C GLY A 283 2.45 -3.47 -29.09
N ALA A 284 1.28 -4.13 -29.11
CA ALA A 284 0.13 -3.68 -28.35
C ALA A 284 0.41 -3.85 -26.84
N ILE A 285 0.23 -2.77 -26.08
CA ILE A 285 0.47 -2.71 -24.63
C ILE A 285 -0.90 -2.64 -23.95
N THR A 286 -1.18 -3.61 -23.07
CA THR A 286 -2.43 -3.69 -22.29
C THR A 286 -2.19 -3.36 -20.82
N ASP A 287 -3.19 -2.78 -20.17
CA ASP A 287 -3.16 -2.48 -18.74
C ASP A 287 -3.49 -3.73 -17.90
N SER A 288 -2.85 -3.90 -16.73
CA SER A 288 -3.06 -5.00 -15.76
C SER A 288 -2.78 -6.43 -16.25
N TYR A 289 -1.63 -6.62 -16.89
CA TYR A 289 -1.11 -7.95 -17.19
C TYR A 289 0.16 -8.20 -16.41
N GLY A 290 0.43 -9.47 -16.08
CA GLY A 290 1.67 -9.88 -15.44
C GLY A 290 1.83 -9.50 -13.96
N THR A 291 2.57 -10.33 -13.23
CA THR A 291 3.04 -10.07 -11.88
C THR A 291 4.56 -10.02 -11.88
N ALA A 292 5.14 -9.02 -11.20
CA ALA A 292 6.57 -8.97 -10.92
C ALA A 292 6.80 -9.05 -9.41
N ALA A 293 7.59 -10.03 -8.97
CA ALA A 293 7.94 -10.25 -7.57
C ALA A 293 9.44 -10.13 -7.35
N PHE A 294 9.83 -9.43 -6.29
CA PHE A 294 11.22 -9.24 -5.88
C PHE A 294 11.39 -9.67 -4.42
N HIS A 295 12.29 -10.63 -4.22
CA HIS A 295 12.57 -11.21 -2.91
C HIS A 295 14.00 -10.90 -2.49
N VAL A 296 14.17 -10.22 -1.36
CA VAL A 296 15.48 -9.86 -0.81
C VAL A 296 15.65 -10.58 0.51
N SER A 297 16.69 -11.41 0.66
CA SER A 297 16.76 -12.29 1.82
C SER A 297 17.92 -12.06 2.78
N THR A 298 19.02 -11.39 2.39
CA THR A 298 20.24 -11.41 3.21
C THR A 298 21.07 -10.12 3.28
N SER A 299 21.03 -9.23 2.28
CA SER A 299 21.72 -7.93 2.27
C SER A 299 20.75 -6.75 2.20
N GLU A 300 21.22 -5.54 2.52
CA GLU A 300 20.55 -4.33 2.05
C GLU A 300 20.54 -4.34 0.51
N THR A 301 19.43 -3.96 -0.11
CA THR A 301 19.30 -4.08 -1.57
C THR A 301 18.54 -2.91 -2.18
N THR A 302 19.02 -2.44 -3.33
CA THR A 302 18.31 -1.46 -4.16
C THR A 302 17.57 -2.16 -5.30
N ILE A 303 16.26 -1.94 -5.43
CA ILE A 303 15.47 -2.34 -6.61
C ILE A 303 15.40 -1.13 -7.55
N ALA A 304 16.36 -1.05 -8.45
CA ALA A 304 16.43 -0.04 -9.52
C ALA A 304 15.83 -0.59 -10.82
N VAL A 305 14.56 -1.01 -10.75
CA VAL A 305 13.81 -1.58 -11.87
C VAL A 305 12.47 -0.87 -11.98
N ASN A 306 12.21 -0.26 -13.14
CA ASN A 306 10.90 0.33 -13.40
C ASN A 306 9.85 -0.78 -13.64
N ILE A 307 8.68 -0.63 -13.04
CA ILE A 307 7.58 -1.59 -13.11
C ILE A 307 6.40 -0.91 -13.83
N GLY A 308 5.95 -1.51 -14.93
CA GLY A 308 5.03 -0.87 -15.87
C GLY A 308 5.68 0.27 -16.67
N LEU A 309 4.89 0.93 -17.53
CA LEU A 309 5.36 2.01 -18.41
C LEU A 309 4.77 3.37 -18.07
N SER A 310 3.51 3.38 -17.67
CA SER A 310 2.75 4.60 -17.38
C SER A 310 1.49 4.27 -16.59
N ASN A 311 0.77 5.31 -16.18
CA ASN A 311 -0.54 5.22 -15.53
C ASN A 311 -1.66 4.60 -16.38
N LYS A 312 -1.40 4.32 -17.66
CA LYS A 312 -2.30 3.60 -18.58
C LYS A 312 -1.78 2.21 -18.97
N GLN A 313 -0.61 1.84 -18.48
CA GLN A 313 0.16 0.66 -18.89
C GLN A 313 0.82 0.05 -17.65
N ARG A 314 -0.02 -0.30 -16.67
CA ARG A 314 0.38 -0.86 -15.38
C ARG A 314 0.52 -2.38 -15.48
N LEU A 315 1.42 -2.95 -14.68
CA LEU A 315 1.37 -4.39 -14.40
C LEU A 315 0.11 -4.73 -13.57
N ASN A 316 -0.26 -6.01 -13.53
CA ASN A 316 -1.36 -6.46 -12.66
C ASN A 316 -0.94 -6.34 -11.19
N THR A 317 0.18 -6.97 -10.84
CA THR A 317 0.66 -7.02 -9.45
C THR A 317 2.18 -6.77 -9.37
N PHE A 318 2.60 -6.00 -8.38
CA PHE A 318 3.98 -5.90 -7.93
C PHE A 318 4.09 -6.41 -6.49
N ILE A 319 5.10 -7.25 -6.21
CA ILE A 319 5.29 -7.86 -4.89
C ILE A 319 6.74 -7.62 -4.43
N THR A 320 6.90 -7.22 -3.17
CA THR A 320 8.22 -7.16 -2.52
C THR A 320 8.13 -7.57 -1.05
N ASP A 321 9.09 -8.37 -0.58
CA ASP A 321 9.09 -8.97 0.77
C ASP A 321 10.37 -8.76 1.58
N GLY A 322 11.22 -7.81 1.14
CA GLY A 322 12.63 -7.75 1.55
C GLY A 322 12.90 -7.88 3.05
N LYS A 323 13.85 -8.74 3.44
CA LYS A 323 14.18 -9.04 4.84
C LYS A 323 15.11 -8.01 5.50
N ASN A 324 15.76 -7.14 4.74
CA ASN A 324 16.56 -6.02 5.25
C ASN A 324 16.06 -4.71 4.64
N ILE A 325 16.77 -3.61 4.89
CA ILE A 325 16.55 -2.34 4.19
C ILE A 325 16.56 -2.58 2.67
N THR A 326 15.42 -2.35 2.04
CA THR A 326 15.23 -2.49 0.60
C THR A 326 14.76 -1.16 0.05
N THR A 327 15.57 -0.52 -0.79
CA THR A 327 15.24 0.77 -1.40
C THR A 327 14.70 0.56 -2.80
N ILE A 328 13.50 1.04 -3.09
CA ILE A 328 12.88 1.03 -4.41
C ILE A 328 13.08 2.39 -5.05
N THR A 329 13.83 2.43 -6.14
CA THR A 329 14.15 3.66 -6.89
C THR A 329 13.61 3.64 -8.32
N GLY A 330 12.89 2.58 -8.70
CA GLY A 330 12.20 2.48 -9.98
C GLY A 330 10.74 2.88 -9.86
N ASN A 331 10.21 3.62 -10.83
CA ASN A 331 8.80 4.01 -10.85
C ASN A 331 7.90 2.77 -10.86
N ILE A 332 6.83 2.78 -10.06
CA ILE A 332 5.93 1.63 -9.91
C ILE A 332 4.53 1.95 -10.44
N PHE A 333 4.23 1.39 -11.59
CA PHE A 333 2.90 1.37 -12.21
C PHE A 333 2.35 -0.06 -12.17
N ALA A 334 1.53 -0.38 -11.15
CA ALA A 334 0.91 -1.69 -10.96
C ALA A 334 -0.46 -1.55 -10.31
N GLN A 335 -1.48 -2.31 -10.72
CA GLN A 335 -2.82 -2.19 -10.13
C GLN A 335 -2.89 -2.66 -8.68
N ASN A 336 -2.09 -3.65 -8.31
CA ASN A 336 -1.95 -4.12 -6.94
C ASN A 336 -0.47 -4.13 -6.53
N ILE A 337 -0.15 -3.52 -5.40
CA ILE A 337 1.18 -3.57 -4.80
C ILE A 337 1.04 -4.33 -3.48
N GLN A 338 1.76 -5.44 -3.35
CA GLN A 338 1.72 -6.28 -2.16
C GLN A 338 3.04 -6.15 -1.39
N ILE A 339 2.92 -5.63 -0.17
CA ILE A 339 4.02 -5.47 0.77
C ILE A 339 4.03 -6.69 1.70
N ALA A 340 5.00 -7.58 1.50
CA ALA A 340 5.10 -8.86 2.20
C ALA A 340 6.33 -8.98 3.10
N GLN A 341 6.99 -7.86 3.42
CA GLN A 341 8.13 -7.80 4.33
C GLN A 341 7.72 -8.15 5.77
N ASN A 342 8.32 -9.18 6.36
CA ASN A 342 8.08 -9.55 7.76
C ASN A 342 9.35 -9.36 8.62
N PRO A 343 9.41 -8.33 9.49
CA PRO A 343 10.57 -8.02 10.31
C PRO A 343 10.73 -8.95 11.51
N SER A 344 9.80 -9.89 11.77
CA SER A 344 9.82 -10.75 12.98
C SER A 344 11.06 -11.66 13.15
N GLY A 345 12.01 -11.65 12.20
CA GLY A 345 13.28 -12.37 12.27
C GLY A 345 14.54 -11.51 12.31
N VAL A 346 14.42 -10.18 12.38
CA VAL A 346 15.53 -9.22 12.25
C VAL A 346 15.26 -7.99 13.12
N ASP A 347 16.30 -7.21 13.42
CA ASP A 347 16.14 -5.97 14.19
C ASP A 347 15.20 -5.01 13.43
N PRO A 348 14.14 -4.47 14.06
CA PRO A 348 13.30 -3.45 13.43
C PRO A 348 14.07 -2.21 12.99
N ASP A 349 15.24 -1.92 13.59
CA ASP A 349 16.13 -0.83 13.15
C ASP A 349 16.93 -1.18 11.88
N THR A 350 16.86 -2.42 11.38
CA THR A 350 17.58 -2.90 10.19
C THR A 350 16.67 -3.43 9.08
N THR A 351 15.34 -3.30 9.21
CA THR A 351 14.36 -3.87 8.26
C THR A 351 13.32 -2.84 7.85
N GLN A 352 13.39 -2.37 6.60
CA GLN A 352 12.50 -1.33 6.10
C GLN A 352 12.37 -1.42 4.57
N LEU A 353 11.22 -1.06 4.02
CA LEU A 353 11.06 -0.76 2.60
C LEU A 353 11.05 0.76 2.41
N ILE A 354 11.94 1.28 1.56
CA ILE A 354 12.04 2.71 1.29
C ILE A 354 11.61 2.97 -0.15
N TRP A 355 10.55 3.73 -0.36
CA TRP A 355 9.97 4.03 -1.67
C TRP A 355 10.35 5.44 -2.11
N GLN A 356 11.37 5.57 -2.94
CA GLN A 356 11.91 6.88 -3.37
C GLN A 356 11.25 7.44 -4.63
N THR A 357 10.44 6.63 -5.30
CA THR A 357 9.77 6.98 -6.55
C THR A 357 8.26 6.88 -6.43
N PRO A 358 7.51 7.65 -7.25
CA PRO A 358 6.06 7.64 -7.20
C PRO A 358 5.47 6.25 -7.42
N ILE A 359 4.38 6.00 -6.72
CA ILE A 359 3.51 4.84 -6.89
C ILE A 359 2.23 5.30 -7.58
N ASP A 360 1.81 4.59 -8.63
CA ASP A 360 0.52 4.82 -9.26
C ASP A 360 -0.15 3.48 -9.58
N THR A 361 -1.21 3.19 -8.83
CA THR A 361 -2.02 1.99 -9.05
C THR A 361 -3.25 2.27 -9.90
N GLY A 362 -3.47 3.52 -10.31
CA GLY A 362 -4.64 4.10 -10.96
C GLY A 362 -5.98 3.78 -10.29
N ALA A 363 -7.08 4.06 -11.00
CA ALA A 363 -8.42 3.96 -10.44
C ALA A 363 -8.74 2.53 -9.95
N GLY A 364 -9.16 2.39 -8.71
CA GLY A 364 -9.50 1.10 -8.07
C GLY A 364 -8.30 0.25 -7.67
N GLY A 365 -7.07 0.69 -7.94
CA GLY A 365 -5.86 -0.02 -7.51
C GLY A 365 -5.57 0.16 -6.01
N LEU A 366 -4.62 -0.64 -5.52
CA LEU A 366 -4.37 -0.80 -4.09
C LEU A 366 -2.89 -1.05 -3.78
N VAL A 367 -2.36 -0.35 -2.77
CA VAL A 367 -1.17 -0.76 -2.02
C VAL A 367 -1.63 -1.50 -0.77
N GLN A 368 -1.27 -2.78 -0.64
CA GLN A 368 -1.75 -3.64 0.44
C GLN A 368 -0.59 -4.19 1.27
N PHE A 369 -0.69 -4.03 2.59
CA PHE A 369 0.22 -4.63 3.55
C PHE A 369 -0.23 -6.05 3.87
N ASN A 370 0.48 -7.06 3.36
CA ASN A 370 0.18 -8.48 3.55
C ASN A 370 0.98 -9.12 4.70
N SER A 371 1.76 -8.31 5.41
CA SER A 371 2.54 -8.72 6.58
C SER A 371 2.79 -7.50 7.47
N ASN A 372 3.09 -7.76 8.75
CA ASN A 372 3.63 -6.71 9.62
C ASN A 372 4.93 -6.24 8.97
N SER A 373 5.01 -4.99 8.51
CA SER A 373 6.13 -4.45 7.72
C SER A 373 6.41 -3.02 8.16
N ILE A 374 7.56 -2.46 7.76
CA ILE A 374 7.85 -1.03 7.93
C ILE A 374 8.11 -0.46 6.53
N SER A 375 7.28 0.47 6.07
CA SER A 375 7.43 1.10 4.77
C SER A 375 7.49 2.61 4.89
N GLU A 376 8.55 3.22 4.38
CA GLU A 376 8.74 4.65 4.29
C GLU A 376 8.56 5.11 2.85
N PHE A 377 7.66 6.05 2.65
CA PHE A 377 7.31 6.59 1.36
C PHE A 377 7.85 8.01 1.25
N GLN A 378 8.79 8.21 0.33
CA GLN A 378 9.48 9.48 0.06
C GLN A 378 8.99 10.17 -1.22
N ALA A 379 7.96 9.61 -1.87
CA ALA A 379 7.38 10.12 -3.10
C ALA A 379 5.87 9.89 -3.16
N ALA A 380 5.18 10.68 -3.99
CA ALA A 380 3.73 10.69 -4.08
C ALA A 380 3.10 9.31 -4.37
N ILE A 381 1.95 9.06 -3.75
CA ILE A 381 1.20 7.82 -3.86
C ILE A 381 -0.16 8.12 -4.49
N THR A 382 -0.39 7.60 -5.70
CA THR A 382 -1.70 7.65 -6.37
C THR A 382 -2.36 6.28 -6.25
N SER A 383 -2.89 5.99 -5.06
CA SER A 383 -3.48 4.70 -4.71
C SER A 383 -4.28 4.77 -3.43
N ASN A 384 -5.20 3.82 -3.25
CA ASN A 384 -5.65 3.47 -1.91
C ASN A 384 -4.55 2.67 -1.20
N MET A 385 -4.40 2.85 0.11
CA MET A 385 -3.54 2.02 0.95
C MET A 385 -4.38 1.17 1.90
N ASP A 386 -4.06 -0.10 2.07
CA ASP A 386 -4.80 -1.02 2.93
C ASP A 386 -3.87 -1.82 3.84
N PHE A 387 -4.00 -1.60 5.15
CA PHE A 387 -3.27 -2.33 6.18
C PHE A 387 -3.70 -3.79 6.35
N ASN A 388 -4.87 -4.17 5.84
CA ASN A 388 -5.35 -5.56 5.74
C ASN A 388 -5.21 -6.39 7.04
N GLY A 389 -5.50 -5.79 8.19
CA GLY A 389 -5.45 -6.43 9.52
C GLY A 389 -4.04 -6.69 10.05
N THR A 390 -2.99 -6.22 9.37
CA THR A 390 -1.59 -6.43 9.78
C THR A 390 -1.12 -5.36 10.77
N GLY A 391 -0.10 -5.66 11.58
CA GLY A 391 0.57 -4.67 12.43
C GLY A 391 1.63 -3.84 11.70
N ALA A 392 1.41 -3.49 10.44
CA ALA A 392 2.38 -2.74 9.64
C ALA A 392 2.50 -1.27 10.07
N THR A 393 3.65 -0.68 9.77
CA THR A 393 3.95 0.73 9.98
C THR A 393 4.19 1.39 8.62
N ALA A 394 3.41 2.41 8.30
CA ALA A 394 3.61 3.28 7.15
C ALA A 394 4.13 4.63 7.62
N ILE A 395 5.26 5.07 7.06
CA ILE A 395 5.90 6.35 7.31
C ILE A 395 5.77 7.16 6.03
N ILE A 396 5.12 8.32 6.12
CA ILE A 396 4.91 9.23 4.99
C ILE A 396 5.80 10.43 5.25
N ASP A 397 6.84 10.58 4.42
CA ASP A 397 7.78 11.69 4.54
C ASP A 397 7.13 13.03 4.22
N SER A 398 7.78 14.11 4.63
CA SER A 398 7.34 15.46 4.29
C SER A 398 7.24 15.64 2.77
N GLU A 399 6.27 16.43 2.35
CA GLU A 399 5.90 16.74 0.96
C GLU A 399 5.38 15.54 0.14
N VAL A 400 5.08 14.42 0.79
CA VAL A 400 4.49 13.24 0.14
C VAL A 400 2.96 13.29 0.20
N ASN A 401 2.32 13.36 -0.96
CA ASN A 401 0.86 13.40 -1.08
C ASN A 401 0.28 12.03 -1.45
N ILE A 402 -0.87 11.71 -0.85
CA ILE A 402 -1.61 10.48 -1.07
C ILE A 402 -2.95 10.83 -1.72
N THR A 403 -3.11 10.41 -2.97
CA THR A 403 -4.37 10.51 -3.71
C THR A 403 -5.12 9.18 -3.62
N GLY A 404 -5.88 9.01 -2.53
CA GLY A 404 -6.67 7.82 -2.26
C GLY A 404 -7.02 7.68 -0.78
N ASN A 405 -7.79 6.64 -0.44
CA ASN A 405 -8.14 6.31 0.94
C ASN A 405 -7.01 5.51 1.59
N ILE A 406 -6.84 5.68 2.90
CA ILE A 406 -5.97 4.82 3.72
C ILE A 406 -6.88 4.02 4.64
N ILE A 407 -6.92 2.71 4.50
CA ILE A 407 -7.93 1.86 5.17
C ILE A 407 -7.28 0.70 5.92
N ASN A 408 -8.09 0.07 6.75
CA ASN A 408 -7.84 -1.26 7.27
C ASN A 408 -9.03 -2.14 6.86
N SER A 409 -8.88 -2.96 5.83
CA SER A 409 -10.01 -3.73 5.29
C SER A 409 -10.40 -4.92 6.18
N VAL A 410 -9.47 -5.41 7.00
CA VAL A 410 -9.63 -6.57 7.88
C VAL A 410 -9.36 -6.18 9.34
N ALA A 411 -10.16 -6.69 10.27
CA ALA A 411 -10.00 -6.40 11.70
C ALA A 411 -8.71 -7.01 12.28
N GLY A 412 -8.12 -6.35 13.27
CA GLY A 412 -6.93 -6.81 13.98
C GLY A 412 -5.67 -6.00 13.62
N GLY A 413 -4.54 -6.41 14.17
CA GLY A 413 -3.25 -5.72 14.03
C GLY A 413 -3.14 -4.43 14.86
N THR A 414 -1.91 -3.94 15.00
CA THR A 414 -1.59 -2.64 15.62
C THR A 414 -0.88 -1.79 14.57
N GLN A 415 -1.66 -1.24 13.63
CA GLN A 415 -1.14 -0.41 12.54
C GLN A 415 -0.62 0.92 13.07
N ASN A 416 0.51 1.39 12.53
CA ASN A 416 0.97 2.75 12.74
C ASN A 416 1.03 3.49 11.41
N LEU A 417 0.35 4.63 11.32
CA LEU A 417 0.43 5.56 10.21
C LEU A 417 1.09 6.85 10.71
N ASN A 418 2.29 7.13 10.22
CA ASN A 418 3.12 8.24 10.67
C ASN A 418 3.26 9.28 9.55
N PHE A 419 2.89 10.53 9.82
CA PHE A 419 3.16 11.67 8.93
C PHE A 419 4.29 12.52 9.51
N VAL A 420 5.37 12.65 8.75
CA VAL A 420 6.63 13.27 9.21
C VAL A 420 6.64 14.78 8.99
N GLY A 421 5.83 15.32 8.08
CA GLY A 421 5.83 16.75 7.77
C GLY A 421 4.61 17.19 6.98
N ASP A 422 4.83 18.02 5.96
CA ASP A 422 3.76 18.54 5.10
C ASP A 422 3.17 17.44 4.25
N ASN A 423 1.89 17.10 4.42
CA ASN A 423 1.27 15.99 3.72
C ASN A 423 -0.17 16.32 3.37
N THR A 424 -0.65 15.82 2.23
CA THR A 424 -2.08 15.84 1.89
C THR A 424 -2.58 14.43 1.62
N VAL A 425 -3.70 14.07 2.25
CA VAL A 425 -4.49 12.87 1.94
C VAL A 425 -5.84 13.30 1.41
N THR A 426 -6.10 13.00 0.13
CA THR A 426 -7.36 13.44 -0.52
C THR A 426 -8.55 12.54 -0.19
N GLY A 427 -8.29 11.30 0.26
CA GLY A 427 -9.32 10.34 0.66
C GLY A 427 -9.53 10.28 2.16
N SER A 428 -10.40 9.38 2.60
CA SER A 428 -10.61 9.12 4.03
C SER A 428 -9.46 8.32 4.64
N VAL A 429 -9.18 8.55 5.92
CA VAL A 429 -8.16 7.85 6.71
C VAL A 429 -8.83 7.02 7.80
N GLY A 430 -8.78 5.70 7.65
CA GLY A 430 -9.39 4.72 8.52
C GLY A 430 -10.91 4.62 8.34
N GLY A 431 -11.43 3.41 8.53
CA GLY A 431 -12.81 3.06 8.16
C GLY A 431 -12.97 2.73 6.67
N ASN A 432 -13.79 1.71 6.37
CA ASN A 432 -14.25 1.40 5.01
C ASN A 432 -15.75 1.78 4.91
N ALA A 433 -16.24 2.06 3.71
CA ALA A 433 -17.65 2.26 3.37
C ALA A 433 -18.60 1.15 3.91
N THR A 434 -18.07 -0.02 4.29
CA THR A 434 -18.82 -1.16 4.83
C THR A 434 -18.64 -1.43 6.33
N GLY A 435 -17.90 -0.61 7.07
CA GLY A 435 -17.79 -0.69 8.54
C GLY A 435 -16.43 -1.11 9.11
N SER A 436 -15.92 -0.24 9.99
CA SER A 436 -15.42 -0.54 11.34
C SER A 436 -14.14 -1.36 11.57
N ASN A 437 -13.08 -1.12 10.80
CA ASN A 437 -11.74 -1.37 11.32
C ASN A 437 -10.97 -0.04 11.33
N PRO A 438 -10.89 0.65 12.47
CA PRO A 438 -10.06 1.84 12.60
C PRO A 438 -8.60 1.48 12.36
N ILE A 439 -7.81 2.43 11.87
CA ILE A 439 -6.34 2.32 11.95
C ILE A 439 -5.97 2.51 13.43
N TYR A 440 -5.09 1.66 13.97
CA TYR A 440 -4.79 1.66 15.40
C TYR A 440 -4.13 2.96 15.89
N ALA A 441 -3.12 3.47 15.19
CA ALA A 441 -2.49 4.74 15.54
C ALA A 441 -2.23 5.59 14.30
N LEU A 442 -2.70 6.83 14.36
CA LEU A 442 -2.31 7.91 13.46
C LEU A 442 -1.42 8.87 14.22
N ASN A 443 -0.20 9.11 13.75
CA ASN A 443 0.81 9.90 14.43
C ASN A 443 1.23 11.09 13.58
N ILE A 444 1.10 12.30 14.13
CA ILE A 444 1.61 13.54 13.56
C ILE A 444 2.98 13.82 14.20
N GLN A 445 4.04 13.78 13.39
CA GLN A 445 5.43 13.86 13.83
C GLN A 445 6.15 15.13 13.36
N GLY A 446 5.51 15.89 12.46
CA GLY A 446 6.02 17.16 11.97
C GLY A 446 6.17 18.23 13.06
N ASN A 447 6.67 19.40 12.66
CA ASN A 447 6.80 20.55 13.54
C ASN A 447 5.69 21.59 13.33
N ASN A 448 5.65 22.63 14.15
CA ASN A 448 4.64 23.69 14.10
C ASN A 448 4.58 24.52 12.80
N ASN A 449 5.44 24.27 11.82
CA ASN A 449 5.36 24.84 10.47
C ASN A 449 4.87 23.83 9.41
N THR A 450 4.67 22.57 9.79
CA THR A 450 4.24 21.51 8.88
C THR A 450 2.78 21.12 9.13
N LEU A 451 2.05 20.87 8.04
CA LEU A 451 0.63 20.59 8.03
C LEU A 451 0.32 19.24 7.38
N VAL A 452 -0.41 18.40 8.11
CA VAL A 452 -1.05 17.21 7.56
C VAL A 452 -2.52 17.54 7.24
N ASP A 453 -2.82 17.71 5.96
CA ASP A 453 -4.17 17.99 5.43
C ASP A 453 -4.92 16.67 5.15
N LEU A 454 -5.90 16.34 5.98
CA LEU A 454 -6.74 15.15 5.91
C LEU A 454 -8.13 15.54 5.37
N GLN A 455 -8.29 15.54 4.04
CA GLN A 455 -9.48 16.10 3.40
C GLN A 455 -10.75 15.24 3.55
N GLY A 456 -10.57 13.92 3.74
CA GLY A 456 -11.67 12.97 3.95
C GLY A 456 -12.05 12.79 5.43
N ASP A 457 -12.94 11.83 5.69
CA ASP A 457 -13.27 11.41 7.06
C ASP A 457 -12.07 10.69 7.70
N VAL A 458 -11.90 10.83 9.01
CA VAL A 458 -10.82 10.20 9.77
C VAL A 458 -11.41 9.29 10.86
N THR A 459 -11.18 7.98 10.79
CA THR A 459 -11.61 6.99 11.79
C THR A 459 -10.43 6.15 12.29
N VAL A 460 -9.95 6.45 13.50
CA VAL A 460 -8.76 5.82 14.09
C VAL A 460 -9.02 5.40 15.54
N GLU A 461 -8.22 4.50 16.06
CA GLU A 461 -8.29 4.17 17.49
C GLU A 461 -7.62 5.29 18.29
N ASN A 462 -6.37 5.63 17.95
CA ASN A 462 -5.61 6.72 18.57
C ASN A 462 -5.16 7.75 17.53
N PHE A 463 -5.44 9.03 17.79
CA PHE A 463 -4.88 10.15 17.04
C PHE A 463 -3.83 10.84 17.91
N ASN A 464 -2.55 10.77 17.56
CA ASN A 464 -1.47 11.24 18.40
C ASN A 464 -0.71 12.40 17.76
N PHE A 465 -0.42 13.42 18.55
CA PHE A 465 0.66 14.37 18.26
C PHE A 465 1.90 13.90 19.01
N THR A 466 2.95 13.55 18.28
CA THR A 466 4.25 13.13 18.84
C THR A 466 5.27 14.27 18.87
N SER A 467 4.96 15.35 18.15
CA SER A 467 5.70 16.61 18.06
C SER A 467 4.69 17.78 17.99
N ASP A 468 5.13 19.01 17.71
CA ASP A 468 4.30 20.21 17.64
C ASP A 468 3.63 20.48 16.27
N GLY A 469 3.53 19.44 15.42
CA GLY A 469 2.90 19.46 14.11
C GLY A 469 1.42 19.87 14.08
N MET A 470 0.94 20.24 12.90
CA MET A 470 -0.44 20.63 12.64
C MET A 470 -1.16 19.53 11.85
N ALA A 471 -2.43 19.27 12.18
CA ALA A 471 -3.30 18.42 11.36
C ALA A 471 -4.64 19.11 11.12
N ASP A 472 -5.05 19.19 9.86
CA ASP A 472 -6.35 19.69 9.44
C ASP A 472 -7.26 18.53 9.08
N VAL A 473 -8.46 18.53 9.65
CA VAL A 473 -9.48 17.50 9.41
C VAL A 473 -10.64 18.09 8.64
N GLY A 474 -10.66 17.83 7.33
CA GLY A 474 -11.69 18.28 6.41
C GLY A 474 -13.00 17.48 6.52
N GLY A 475 -12.95 16.22 6.97
CA GLY A 475 -14.12 15.37 7.22
C GLY A 475 -14.44 15.11 8.69
N THR A 476 -15.31 14.13 8.95
CA THR A 476 -15.66 13.70 10.31
C THR A 476 -14.46 13.04 10.98
N LEU A 477 -14.03 13.55 12.14
CA LEU A 477 -12.99 12.92 12.97
C LEU A 477 -13.62 12.04 14.06
N THR A 478 -13.29 10.75 14.03
CA THR A 478 -13.61 9.74 15.04
C THR A 478 -12.33 9.06 15.53
N ALA A 479 -11.76 9.56 16.63
CA ALA A 479 -10.71 8.87 17.39
C ALA A 479 -11.36 8.15 18.59
N ILE A 480 -11.37 6.82 18.61
CA ILE A 480 -12.14 6.00 19.56
C ILE A 480 -11.56 6.08 20.97
N SER A 481 -10.26 5.82 21.11
CA SER A 481 -9.53 5.97 22.37
C SER A 481 -9.20 7.44 22.66
N GLY A 482 -9.10 8.28 21.62
CA GLY A 482 -9.05 9.73 21.74
C GLY A 482 -7.94 10.39 20.93
N VAL A 483 -7.93 11.73 20.99
CA VAL A 483 -6.88 12.60 20.47
C VAL A 483 -5.89 12.87 21.60
N ASN A 484 -4.66 12.37 21.49
CA ASN A 484 -3.62 12.52 22.49
C ASN A 484 -2.54 13.48 22.01
N PHE A 485 -2.43 14.63 22.68
CA PHE A 485 -1.40 15.62 22.36
C PHE A 485 -0.02 15.25 22.92
N ASN A 486 0.09 14.22 23.79
CA ASN A 486 1.32 13.82 24.49
C ASN A 486 2.06 14.99 25.17
N ASN A 487 1.33 16.01 25.64
CA ASN A 487 1.87 17.28 26.14
C ASN A 487 2.74 18.04 25.14
N GLN A 488 2.57 17.79 23.85
CA GLN A 488 3.17 18.55 22.76
C GLN A 488 2.27 19.73 22.37
N LYS A 489 2.86 20.74 21.73
CA LYS A 489 2.15 21.91 21.20
C LYS A 489 1.50 21.66 19.83
N GLY A 490 1.11 20.41 19.57
CA GLY A 490 0.44 20.04 18.33
C GLY A 490 -0.87 20.80 18.17
N THR A 491 -1.25 21.04 16.91
CA THR A 491 -2.47 21.78 16.58
C THR A 491 -3.42 20.90 15.77
N LEU A 492 -4.66 20.74 16.26
CA LEU A 492 -5.76 20.13 15.51
C LEU A 492 -6.66 21.24 14.95
N ILE A 493 -6.89 21.23 13.65
CA ILE A 493 -7.62 22.27 12.92
C ILE A 493 -8.91 21.67 12.35
N PHE A 494 -9.99 22.42 12.50
CA PHE A 494 -11.28 22.16 11.84
C PHE A 494 -11.58 23.33 10.91
N ASP A 495 -11.31 23.19 9.62
CA ASP A 495 -11.32 24.30 8.66
C ASP A 495 -12.62 24.51 7.87
N GLY A 496 -13.52 23.51 7.82
CA GLY A 496 -14.84 23.70 7.21
C GLY A 496 -15.01 23.24 5.78
N THR A 497 -14.02 22.61 5.15
CA THR A 497 -14.18 22.07 3.79
C THR A 497 -15.35 21.08 3.65
N GLY A 498 -15.77 20.42 4.74
CA GLY A 498 -16.89 19.45 4.80
C GLY A 498 -18.19 19.92 5.45
N GLY A 499 -18.29 21.16 5.97
CA GLY A 499 -19.50 21.69 6.62
C GLY A 499 -19.44 21.77 8.15
N SER A 500 -20.53 21.45 8.84
CA SER A 500 -20.61 21.48 10.33
C SER A 500 -20.14 20.16 10.93
N TYR A 501 -19.26 20.22 11.93
CA TYR A 501 -18.66 19.04 12.57
C TYR A 501 -19.24 18.76 13.95
N VAL A 502 -19.25 17.48 14.32
CA VAL A 502 -19.46 17.03 15.70
C VAL A 502 -18.19 16.31 16.14
N PHE A 503 -17.52 16.83 17.16
CA PHE A 503 -16.33 16.24 17.76
C PHE A 503 -16.69 15.61 19.11
N SER A 504 -16.70 14.28 19.12
CA SER A 504 -17.09 13.46 20.28
C SER A 504 -15.93 12.64 20.86
N SER A 505 -14.73 12.76 20.30
CA SER A 505 -13.56 12.02 20.78
C SER A 505 -13.03 12.59 22.08
N PRO A 506 -12.60 11.73 23.03
CA PRO A 506 -11.83 12.17 24.18
C PRO A 506 -10.53 12.85 23.77
N VAL A 507 -10.06 13.80 24.58
CA VAL A 507 -8.79 14.49 24.43
C VAL A 507 -7.90 14.13 25.63
N ILE A 508 -6.65 13.76 25.37
CA ILE A 508 -5.70 13.20 26.35
C ILE A 508 -4.39 14.02 26.35
N SER A 509 -3.72 14.09 27.50
CA SER A 509 -2.43 14.81 27.71
C SER A 509 -2.45 16.24 27.15
N GLN A 510 -3.46 16.99 27.59
CA GLN A 510 -4.05 18.08 26.80
C GLN A 510 -3.41 19.46 27.02
N SER A 511 -2.60 19.62 28.06
CA SER A 511 -2.24 20.94 28.62
C SER A 511 -1.44 21.86 27.69
N ALA A 512 -0.79 21.30 26.67
CA ALA A 512 -0.04 22.06 25.66
C ALA A 512 -0.71 22.08 24.28
N GLY A 513 -1.74 21.24 24.06
CA GLY A 513 -2.39 21.08 22.77
C GLY A 513 -3.19 22.30 22.35
N VAL A 514 -3.36 22.47 21.03
CA VAL A 514 -4.11 23.57 20.43
C VAL A 514 -5.22 23.01 19.56
N ILE A 515 -6.43 23.58 19.69
CA ILE A 515 -7.54 23.33 18.77
C ILE A 515 -7.93 24.63 18.08
N THR A 516 -7.92 24.62 16.75
CA THR A 516 -8.33 25.75 15.92
C THR A 516 -9.67 25.43 15.25
N VAL A 517 -10.65 26.30 15.46
CA VAL A 517 -12.02 26.13 14.97
C VAL A 517 -12.29 27.18 13.91
N ALA A 518 -12.00 26.92 12.64
CA ALA A 518 -12.24 27.83 11.52
C ALA A 518 -13.57 27.52 10.78
N THR A 519 -14.46 26.77 11.43
CA THR A 519 -15.76 26.31 10.93
C THR A 519 -16.79 26.23 12.06
N ASN A 520 -17.97 25.65 11.80
CA ASN A 520 -18.94 25.26 12.82
C ASN A 520 -18.53 23.93 13.45
N LEU A 521 -18.12 23.95 14.72
CA LEU A 521 -17.75 22.77 15.50
C LEU A 521 -18.67 22.61 16.72
N THR A 522 -19.27 21.42 16.87
CA THR A 522 -19.97 21.04 18.10
C THR A 522 -19.15 20.01 18.86
N VAL A 523 -18.74 20.32 20.08
CA VAL A 523 -18.02 19.38 20.96
C VAL A 523 -18.97 18.75 21.97
N THR A 524 -18.90 17.44 22.15
CA THR A 524 -19.79 16.70 23.06
C THR A 524 -19.06 15.96 24.18
N ASP A 525 -17.76 15.73 24.03
CA ASP A 525 -16.93 15.12 25.07
C ASP A 525 -16.43 16.20 26.05
N PRO A 526 -16.48 15.96 27.38
CA PRO A 526 -16.06 16.92 28.41
C PRO A 526 -14.54 17.16 28.47
N SER A 527 -13.72 16.20 28.03
CA SER A 527 -12.27 16.26 28.20
C SER A 527 -11.66 17.49 27.52
N ILE A 528 -12.25 17.95 26.42
CA ILE A 528 -11.95 19.19 25.70
C ILE A 528 -11.75 20.42 26.60
N ALA A 529 -12.30 20.41 27.80
CA ALA A 529 -12.19 21.48 28.78
C ALA A 529 -10.76 21.76 29.27
N ASP A 530 -9.89 20.75 29.23
CA ASP A 530 -8.51 20.84 29.73
C ASP A 530 -7.47 21.06 28.61
N ILE A 531 -7.90 21.26 27.36
CA ILE A 531 -6.99 21.58 26.25
C ILE A 531 -6.23 22.89 26.54
N GLY A 532 -4.95 22.94 26.19
CA GLY A 532 -4.11 24.12 26.43
C GLY A 532 -4.68 25.39 25.81
N VAL A 533 -4.99 25.35 24.50
CA VAL A 533 -5.58 26.50 23.81
C VAL A 533 -6.73 26.04 22.91
N THR A 534 -7.87 26.71 23.02
CA THR A 534 -8.93 26.66 22.02
C THR A 534 -9.02 28.02 21.32
N GLN A 535 -8.86 28.02 20.00
CA GLN A 535 -8.93 29.20 19.16
C GLN A 535 -10.18 29.13 18.27
N ILE A 536 -11.06 30.14 18.37
CA ILE A 536 -12.27 30.26 17.56
C ILE A 536 -12.03 31.24 16.41
N GLY A 537 -12.12 30.72 15.20
CA GLY A 537 -11.69 31.36 13.95
C GLY A 537 -10.22 31.11 13.64
N SER A 538 -9.81 31.52 12.44
CA SER A 538 -8.43 31.60 11.99
C SER A 538 -8.11 33.01 11.49
N THR A 539 -6.87 33.28 11.08
CA THR A 539 -6.48 34.58 10.54
C THR A 539 -7.34 35.06 9.36
N THR A 540 -7.98 34.14 8.63
CA THR A 540 -8.78 34.44 7.43
C THR A 540 -10.25 34.03 7.54
N LEU A 541 -10.63 33.11 8.44
CA LEU A 541 -11.99 32.54 8.49
C LEU A 541 -12.62 32.69 9.89
N PRO A 542 -13.89 33.14 10.00
CA PRO A 542 -14.60 33.13 11.27
C PRO A 542 -15.00 31.69 11.66
N GLY A 543 -14.95 31.40 12.96
CA GLY A 543 -15.35 30.10 13.50
C GLY A 543 -16.60 30.15 14.37
N ALA A 544 -17.24 29.01 14.59
CA ALA A 544 -18.34 28.87 15.54
C ALA A 544 -18.17 27.60 16.38
N LEU A 545 -17.83 27.77 17.66
CA LEU A 545 -17.68 26.66 18.61
C LEU A 545 -18.93 26.51 19.46
N THR A 546 -19.47 25.30 19.53
CA THR A 546 -20.59 24.93 20.41
C THR A 546 -20.16 23.84 21.38
N TYR A 547 -20.15 24.13 22.67
CA TYR A 547 -20.07 23.10 23.71
C TYR A 547 -21.48 22.55 23.97
N LYS A 548 -21.69 21.26 23.71
CA LYS A 548 -22.95 20.54 23.95
C LYS A 548 -22.66 19.24 24.72
N ILE A 549 -22.08 19.41 25.90
CA ILE A 549 -21.56 18.31 26.72
C ILE A 549 -22.66 17.79 27.64
N ASN A 550 -22.87 16.48 27.67
CA ASN A 550 -23.90 15.83 28.48
C ASN A 550 -23.40 15.47 29.90
N GLN A 551 -22.62 16.35 30.52
CA GLN A 551 -22.15 16.20 31.89
C GLN A 551 -22.73 17.32 32.78
N PRO A 552 -23.15 16.99 34.01
CA PRO A 552 -23.84 17.95 34.87
C PRO A 552 -22.97 19.13 35.30
N ASN A 553 -21.64 18.97 35.40
CA ASN A 553 -20.72 20.06 35.71
C ASN A 553 -19.51 20.02 34.76
N LEU A 554 -19.14 21.18 34.22
CA LEU A 554 -17.96 21.38 33.38
C LEU A 554 -17.14 22.53 33.95
N THR A 555 -15.83 22.36 34.07
CA THR A 555 -14.92 23.47 34.44
C THR A 555 -14.01 23.75 33.26
N LEU A 556 -14.09 24.94 32.70
CA LEU A 556 -13.27 25.39 31.58
C LEU A 556 -12.13 26.29 32.05
N LEU A 557 -11.09 26.41 31.22
CA LEU A 557 -9.97 27.32 31.42
C LEU A 557 -9.16 27.04 32.69
N ALA A 558 -9.23 25.80 33.20
CA ALA A 558 -8.45 25.36 34.34
C ALA A 558 -6.97 25.22 33.96
N ASN A 559 -6.08 25.19 34.96
CA ASN A 559 -4.66 24.85 34.76
C ASN A 559 -3.88 25.66 33.71
N GLY A 560 -4.33 26.89 33.41
CA GLY A 560 -3.70 27.75 32.40
C GLY A 560 -4.24 27.57 30.98
N SER A 561 -5.30 26.77 30.79
CA SER A 561 -6.00 26.65 29.51
C SER A 561 -6.63 27.98 29.07
N GLU A 562 -6.59 28.25 27.77
CA GLU A 562 -7.07 29.49 27.16
C GLU A 562 -8.16 29.25 26.12
N LEU A 563 -9.11 30.18 26.02
CA LEU A 563 -10.11 30.26 24.96
C LEU A 563 -10.06 31.64 24.33
N THR A 564 -9.77 31.70 23.03
CA THR A 564 -9.55 32.96 22.33
C THR A 564 -10.38 33.03 21.06
N PHE A 565 -10.81 34.25 20.70
CA PHE A 565 -11.31 34.52 19.35
C PHE A 565 -10.13 35.02 18.51
N ALA A 566 -9.89 34.41 17.35
CA ALA A 566 -8.82 34.81 16.43
C ALA A 566 -9.32 35.59 15.21
N GLN A 567 -10.64 35.69 15.05
CA GLN A 567 -11.26 36.39 13.94
C GLN A 567 -12.53 37.11 14.35
N THR A 568 -12.79 38.21 13.65
CA THR A 568 -14.05 38.95 13.68
C THR A 568 -15.24 38.04 13.38
N LYS A 569 -16.40 38.35 13.97
CA LYS A 569 -17.67 37.60 13.79
C LYS A 569 -17.67 36.15 14.26
N SER A 570 -16.56 35.62 14.78
CA SER A 570 -16.51 34.30 15.38
C SER A 570 -17.47 34.18 16.57
N SER A 571 -17.95 32.98 16.86
CA SER A 571 -18.99 32.76 17.86
C SER A 571 -18.71 31.58 18.80
N LEU A 572 -19.14 31.74 20.06
CA LEU A 572 -19.08 30.73 21.09
C LEU A 572 -20.50 30.44 21.60
N THR A 573 -20.88 29.17 21.66
CA THR A 573 -22.16 28.72 22.21
C THR A 573 -21.95 27.71 23.33
N PHE A 574 -22.59 27.95 24.47
CA PHE A 574 -22.78 26.95 25.51
C PHE A 574 -24.21 26.42 25.45
N ALA A 575 -24.39 25.16 25.07
CA ALA A 575 -25.69 24.50 24.98
C ALA A 575 -25.82 23.43 26.06
N ALA A 576 -26.91 23.49 26.82
CA ALA A 576 -27.20 22.55 27.90
C ALA A 576 -28.15 21.45 27.41
N PRO A 577 -27.64 20.27 26.99
CA PRO A 577 -28.50 19.13 26.64
C PRO A 577 -29.21 18.52 27.87
N THR A 578 -28.66 18.76 29.06
CA THR A 578 -29.20 18.43 30.38
C THR A 578 -29.04 19.62 31.32
N GLN A 579 -29.61 19.56 32.52
CA GLN A 579 -29.24 20.53 33.56
C GLN A 579 -27.71 20.52 33.74
N GLN A 580 -27.08 21.67 33.59
CA GLN A 580 -25.63 21.79 33.52
C GLN A 580 -25.12 23.04 34.23
N THR A 581 -23.98 22.93 34.92
CA THR A 581 -23.18 24.05 35.40
C THR A 581 -21.88 24.12 34.61
N ILE A 582 -21.54 25.29 34.07
CA ILE A 582 -20.25 25.58 33.44
C ILE A 582 -19.53 26.60 34.31
N ALA A 583 -18.40 26.21 34.89
CA ALA A 583 -17.53 27.08 35.68
C ALA A 583 -16.31 27.52 34.86
N PHE A 584 -15.88 28.77 34.99
CA PHE A 584 -14.69 29.30 34.34
C PHE A 584 -13.59 29.61 35.34
N SER A 585 -12.39 29.12 35.08
CA SER A 585 -11.18 29.47 35.84
C SER A 585 -10.41 30.65 35.24
N GLY A 586 -10.77 31.07 34.02
CA GLY A 586 -10.29 32.27 33.34
C GLY A 586 -11.46 33.18 32.92
N SER A 587 -11.15 34.41 32.51
CA SER A 587 -12.14 35.30 31.88
C SER A 587 -12.28 34.97 30.39
N ILE A 588 -13.47 35.23 29.82
CA ILE A 588 -13.73 35.07 28.38
C ILE A 588 -13.88 36.46 27.78
N ASP A 589 -12.97 36.84 26.89
CA ASP A 589 -12.99 38.14 26.21
C ASP A 589 -13.25 37.96 24.71
N GLY A 590 -13.80 38.99 24.06
CA GLY A 590 -14.03 38.98 22.61
C GLY A 590 -12.76 39.21 21.80
N PHE A 591 -12.90 39.23 20.46
CA PHE A 591 -11.85 39.73 19.58
C PHE A 591 -11.62 41.23 19.82
N THR A 592 -10.41 41.72 19.51
CA THR A 592 -9.95 43.08 19.85
C THR A 592 -10.82 44.21 19.27
N ASP A 593 -11.58 43.97 18.20
CA ASP A 593 -12.48 44.95 17.59
C ASP A 593 -13.94 44.88 18.12
N GLY A 594 -14.21 43.94 19.03
CA GLY A 594 -15.51 43.69 19.63
C GLY A 594 -16.61 43.22 18.68
N THR A 595 -16.28 42.34 17.73
CA THR A 595 -17.23 41.74 16.79
C THR A 595 -17.61 40.27 17.08
N SER A 596 -17.01 39.64 18.09
CA SER A 596 -17.30 38.25 18.48
C SER A 596 -18.67 38.10 19.14
N ASN A 597 -19.34 36.96 18.94
CA ASN A 597 -20.67 36.70 19.49
C ASN A 597 -20.64 35.55 20.51
N MET A 598 -21.52 35.60 21.50
CA MET A 598 -21.69 34.54 22.49
C MET A 598 -23.16 34.16 22.64
N VAL A 599 -23.45 32.86 22.82
CA VAL A 599 -24.78 32.32 23.04
C VAL A 599 -24.79 31.42 24.27
N LEU A 600 -25.73 31.66 25.17
CA LEU A 600 -26.05 30.80 26.32
C LEU A 600 -27.40 30.15 26.06
N ASN A 601 -27.39 28.85 25.79
CA ASN A 601 -28.57 28.08 25.40
C ASN A 601 -28.93 27.08 26.52
N GLY A 602 -29.80 27.54 27.42
CA GLY A 602 -30.37 26.79 28.53
C GLY A 602 -31.75 26.19 28.24
N THR A 603 -31.93 25.53 27.09
CA THR A 603 -33.15 24.72 26.84
C THR A 603 -33.39 23.69 27.95
N GLN A 604 -32.31 23.20 28.56
CA GLN A 604 -32.29 22.69 29.93
C GLN A 604 -31.59 23.69 30.85
N PRO A 605 -31.89 23.72 32.17
CA PRO A 605 -31.32 24.72 33.06
C PRO A 605 -29.79 24.80 32.96
N LEU A 606 -29.27 25.95 32.53
CA LEU A 606 -27.84 26.21 32.38
C LEU A 606 -27.39 27.19 33.45
N THR A 607 -26.44 26.79 34.27
CA THR A 607 -25.75 27.69 35.20
C THR A 607 -24.37 28.00 34.65
N ILE A 608 -24.02 29.27 34.58
CA ILE A 608 -22.69 29.75 34.24
C ILE A 608 -22.07 30.37 35.48
N LYS A 609 -20.80 30.08 35.77
CA LYS A 609 -20.15 30.55 37.00
C LYS A 609 -18.67 30.91 36.87
N GLY A 610 -18.24 31.98 37.54
CA GLY A 610 -16.82 32.23 37.81
C GLY A 610 -16.34 31.35 38.98
N THR A 611 -15.15 30.75 38.88
CA THR A 611 -14.57 30.02 40.04
C THR A 611 -14.15 30.97 41.15
N THR A 612 -13.77 32.19 40.79
CA THR A 612 -13.45 33.30 41.69
C THR A 612 -14.13 34.59 41.21
N ASN A 613 -14.23 35.59 42.09
CA ASN A 613 -15.00 36.80 41.84
C ASN A 613 -14.46 37.72 40.73
N ASP A 614 -13.21 37.53 40.31
CA ASP A 614 -12.54 38.31 39.26
C ASP A 614 -12.71 37.69 37.85
N LYS A 615 -13.35 36.53 37.73
CA LYS A 615 -13.57 35.86 36.43
C LYS A 615 -14.86 36.36 35.79
N THR A 616 -14.73 36.90 34.59
CA THR A 616 -15.78 37.68 33.93
C THR A 616 -15.86 37.37 32.43
N ILE A 617 -16.99 37.74 31.82
CA ILE A 617 -17.21 37.68 30.38
C ILE A 617 -17.19 39.12 29.83
N GLY A 618 -16.27 39.41 28.90
CA GLY A 618 -16.16 40.68 28.18
C GLY A 618 -15.49 41.81 28.98
N ALA A 619 -14.51 41.52 29.84
CA ALA A 619 -13.85 42.55 30.64
C ALA A 619 -12.79 43.36 29.87
N THR A 620 -11.94 42.69 29.10
CA THR A 620 -10.83 43.34 28.38
C THR A 620 -11.28 43.78 27.00
N ASN A 621 -11.71 42.82 26.19
CA ASN A 621 -12.23 43.05 24.85
C ASN A 621 -13.73 42.78 24.86
N LYS A 622 -14.49 43.76 24.38
CA LYS A 622 -15.95 43.66 24.36
C LYS A 622 -16.38 42.53 23.45
N LEU A 623 -17.44 41.83 23.80
CA LEU A 623 -18.21 41.02 22.85
C LEU A 623 -19.14 41.93 22.03
N ASN A 624 -19.51 41.52 20.84
CA ASN A 624 -20.55 42.18 20.08
C ASN A 624 -21.90 41.94 20.75
N ASN A 625 -22.31 40.68 20.83
CA ASN A 625 -23.60 40.27 21.38
C ASN A 625 -23.44 39.11 22.37
N LEU A 626 -24.20 39.16 23.46
CA LEU A 626 -24.52 38.02 24.31
C LEU A 626 -26.00 37.67 24.13
N ASN A 627 -26.30 36.49 23.60
CA ASN A 627 -27.67 36.01 23.41
C ASN A 627 -28.00 34.91 24.42
N VAL A 628 -29.16 35.01 25.06
CA VAL A 628 -29.66 34.04 26.03
C VAL A 628 -30.93 33.38 25.50
N ILE A 629 -30.96 32.05 25.51
CA ILE A 629 -32.08 31.21 25.10
C ILE A 629 -32.37 30.22 26.23
N GLY A 630 -33.64 30.02 26.59
CA GLY A 630 -34.07 29.14 27.67
C GLY A 630 -33.76 29.68 29.07
N ASN A 631 -33.58 28.79 30.05
CA ASN A 631 -33.38 29.14 31.45
C ASN A 631 -31.88 29.16 31.80
N VAL A 632 -31.33 30.35 32.01
CA VAL A 632 -29.91 30.58 32.31
C VAL A 632 -29.73 31.30 33.65
N THR A 633 -28.81 30.80 34.48
CA THR A 633 -28.37 31.44 35.72
C THR A 633 -26.89 31.77 35.66
N ALA A 634 -26.52 33.03 35.78
CA ALA A 634 -25.15 33.50 35.94
C ALA A 634 -24.88 33.76 37.44
N SER A 635 -23.95 33.00 38.02
CA SER A 635 -23.69 32.99 39.48
C SER A 635 -22.20 32.98 39.81
N GLY A 636 -21.79 33.45 40.99
CA GLY A 636 -20.44 33.15 41.51
C GLY A 636 -19.29 34.05 41.08
N GLY A 637 -19.54 35.33 40.83
CA GLY A 637 -18.50 36.35 40.88
C GLY A 637 -19.12 37.74 40.87
N ALA A 638 -18.49 38.71 41.54
CA ALA A 638 -18.87 40.10 41.35
C ALA A 638 -18.48 40.48 39.91
N ASN A 639 -19.45 40.52 39.00
CA ASN A 639 -19.35 40.82 37.56
C ASN A 639 -19.11 39.66 36.60
N LEU A 640 -19.59 38.45 36.90
CA LEU A 640 -19.48 37.34 35.93
C LEU A 640 -19.93 37.74 34.51
N ILE A 641 -21.12 38.34 34.39
CA ILE A 641 -21.54 39.02 33.16
C ILE A 641 -21.22 40.51 33.34
N ASN A 642 -20.14 40.98 32.73
CA ASN A 642 -19.85 42.40 32.68
C ASN A 642 -20.73 43.04 31.61
N ILE A 643 -21.79 43.73 32.04
CA ILE A 643 -22.76 44.32 31.12
C ILE A 643 -22.15 45.39 30.21
N GLY A 644 -21.17 46.16 30.71
CA GLY A 644 -20.42 47.11 29.88
C GLY A 644 -19.48 46.44 28.84
N GLY A 645 -19.28 45.13 28.99
CA GLY A 645 -18.44 44.26 28.19
C GLY A 645 -19.06 43.81 26.86
N PHE A 646 -20.28 44.24 26.53
CA PHE A 646 -20.91 43.92 25.25
C PHE A 646 -21.61 45.13 24.60
N LYS A 647 -21.85 45.06 23.28
CA LYS A 647 -22.69 46.06 22.58
C LYS A 647 -24.17 45.77 22.80
N SER A 648 -24.57 44.49 22.79
CA SER A 648 -25.95 44.07 23.06
C SER A 648 -26.02 42.82 23.93
N LEU A 649 -26.96 42.80 24.88
CA LEU A 649 -27.48 41.61 25.54
C LEU A 649 -28.90 41.38 25.06
N THR A 650 -29.19 40.18 24.57
CA THR A 650 -30.52 39.78 24.13
C THR A 650 -30.98 38.57 24.91
N ILE A 651 -32.14 38.65 25.55
CA ILE A 651 -32.81 37.52 26.20
C ILE A 651 -34.01 37.17 25.33
N ALA A 652 -33.86 36.13 24.51
CA ALA A 652 -34.81 35.75 23.46
C ALA A 652 -36.06 35.08 24.01
N GLY A 653 -37.17 35.08 23.27
CA GLY A 653 -38.50 34.67 23.76
C GLY A 653 -38.58 33.40 24.62
N ASN A 654 -39.37 33.49 25.70
CA ASN A 654 -39.58 32.49 26.74
C ASN A 654 -38.31 32.10 27.52
N SER A 655 -37.31 32.99 27.56
CA SER A 655 -36.06 32.76 28.28
C SER A 655 -36.02 33.54 29.60
N ASN A 656 -35.18 33.07 30.53
CA ASN A 656 -34.89 33.76 31.77
C ASN A 656 -33.38 33.84 31.98
N LEU A 657 -32.87 35.04 32.26
CA LEU A 657 -31.52 35.23 32.76
C LEU A 657 -31.59 35.68 34.23
N THR A 658 -30.97 34.93 35.14
CA THR A 658 -30.71 35.40 36.51
C THR A 658 -29.25 35.78 36.64
N ASP A 659 -28.95 37.04 36.95
CA ASP A 659 -27.60 37.58 37.10
C ASP A 659 -27.33 38.01 38.55
N GLN A 660 -26.40 37.30 39.19
CA GLN A 660 -26.04 37.49 40.61
C GLN A 660 -24.80 38.37 40.84
N GLY A 661 -24.18 38.87 39.78
CA GLY A 661 -22.87 39.53 39.85
C GLY A 661 -22.87 41.05 39.62
N VAL A 662 -24.01 41.66 39.31
CA VAL A 662 -24.11 42.97 38.64
C VAL A 662 -23.35 44.12 39.35
N THR A 663 -22.35 44.71 38.67
CA THR A 663 -21.88 46.08 38.94
C THR A 663 -21.82 46.89 37.64
N SER A 664 -22.63 47.95 37.58
CA SER A 664 -22.74 48.98 36.52
C SER A 664 -22.92 48.53 35.04
N ALA A 665 -24.04 48.94 34.44
CA ALA A 665 -24.42 48.73 33.04
C ALA A 665 -24.33 50.03 32.22
N ASN A 666 -23.12 50.56 32.03
CA ASN A 666 -22.92 51.89 31.45
C ASN A 666 -22.83 51.93 29.90
N SER A 667 -23.02 50.84 29.14
CA SER A 667 -22.80 50.93 27.67
C SER A 667 -23.47 49.90 26.75
N ALA A 668 -24.41 49.07 27.20
CA ALA A 668 -25.00 48.01 26.36
C ALA A 668 -26.48 48.23 26.02
N SER A 669 -26.88 47.84 24.81
CA SER A 669 -28.29 47.64 24.45
C SER A 669 -28.80 46.36 25.12
N ILE A 670 -29.74 46.44 26.04
CA ILE A 670 -30.34 45.28 26.70
C ILE A 670 -31.73 45.06 26.11
N ILE A 671 -31.95 43.93 25.47
CA ILE A 671 -33.21 43.56 24.83
C ILE A 671 -33.81 42.38 25.61
N ILE A 672 -34.96 42.61 26.26
CA ILE A 672 -35.68 41.58 27.02
C ILE A 672 -36.93 41.17 26.24
N GLY A 673 -36.96 39.91 25.81
CA GLY A 673 -37.98 39.40 24.90
C GLY A 673 -37.76 39.86 23.47
N ASP A 674 -38.40 39.16 22.53
CA ASP A 674 -38.32 39.45 21.10
C ASP A 674 -39.59 38.96 20.40
N SER A 675 -39.59 38.91 19.06
CA SER A 675 -40.72 38.42 18.27
C SER A 675 -41.13 36.97 18.59
N SER A 676 -40.28 36.18 19.24
CA SER A 676 -40.56 34.80 19.61
C SER A 676 -41.25 34.65 20.97
N GLY A 677 -41.29 35.70 21.80
CA GLY A 677 -42.06 35.70 23.06
C GLY A 677 -41.57 36.65 24.14
N ALA A 678 -42.30 36.70 25.25
CA ALA A 678 -41.93 37.42 26.47
C ALA A 678 -40.77 36.73 27.21
N SER A 679 -39.92 37.49 27.90
CA SER A 679 -38.77 36.95 28.65
C SER A 679 -38.49 37.68 29.96
N GLY A 680 -37.71 37.07 30.85
CA GLY A 680 -37.33 37.62 32.15
C GLY A 680 -35.84 37.91 32.27
N TYR A 681 -35.49 39.07 32.83
CA TYR A 681 -34.15 39.37 33.33
C TYR A 681 -34.21 39.65 34.82
N ILE A 682 -33.54 38.85 35.64
CA ILE A 682 -33.52 38.99 37.10
C ILE A 682 -32.11 39.46 37.50
N LEU A 683 -31.99 40.71 37.95
CA LEU A 683 -30.78 41.27 38.54
C LEU A 683 -30.81 41.06 40.06
N THR A 684 -29.75 40.47 40.60
CA THR A 684 -29.55 40.33 42.06
C THR A 684 -28.29 41.06 42.51
N PRO A 685 -28.32 42.41 42.52
CA PRO A 685 -27.14 43.23 42.76
C PRO A 685 -26.70 43.16 44.23
N THR A 686 -25.37 43.16 44.42
CA THR A 686 -24.73 43.16 45.74
C THR A 686 -24.17 44.54 46.14
N ALA A 687 -24.23 45.51 45.23
CA ALA A 687 -23.80 46.90 45.44
C ALA A 687 -24.63 47.85 44.55
N ASN A 688 -24.54 49.15 44.82
CA ASN A 688 -25.14 50.18 43.98
C ASN A 688 -24.68 50.04 42.53
N PHE A 689 -25.60 50.23 41.59
CA PHE A 689 -25.31 50.10 40.17
C PHE A 689 -26.06 51.15 39.34
N ASN A 690 -25.51 51.46 38.18
CA ASN A 690 -26.19 52.24 37.16
C ASN A 690 -26.74 51.29 36.09
N LEU A 691 -27.90 51.60 35.56
CA LEU A 691 -28.47 50.95 34.38
C LEU A 691 -28.76 52.04 33.35
N ALA A 692 -28.10 51.96 32.20
CA ALA A 692 -28.35 52.88 31.08
C ALA A 692 -29.74 52.58 30.49
N SER A 693 -30.75 53.36 30.87
CA SER A 693 -32.15 53.15 30.45
C SER A 693 -32.34 53.39 28.95
N ASP A 694 -31.56 54.28 28.33
CA ASP A 694 -31.59 54.51 26.87
C ASP A 694 -31.25 53.25 26.05
N GLY A 695 -30.53 52.30 26.65
CA GLY A 695 -30.16 51.02 26.04
C GLY A 695 -31.15 49.89 26.35
N LEU A 696 -32.07 50.06 27.30
CA LEU A 696 -33.01 49.01 27.73
C LEU A 696 -34.25 49.02 26.84
N LYS A 697 -34.60 47.85 26.27
CA LYS A 697 -35.75 47.66 25.40
C LYS A 697 -36.50 46.39 25.75
N PHE A 698 -37.82 46.49 25.81
CA PHE A 698 -38.71 45.33 25.93
C PHE A 698 -39.24 44.95 24.54
N GLY A 699 -38.77 43.82 24.02
CA GLY A 699 -39.11 43.38 22.66
C GLY A 699 -40.48 42.73 22.52
N ASN A 700 -41.14 42.38 23.63
CA ASN A 700 -42.46 41.73 23.64
C ASN A 700 -43.27 42.11 24.89
N THR A 701 -44.60 42.18 24.75
CA THR A 701 -45.54 42.36 25.86
C THR A 701 -45.39 41.23 26.88
N GLY A 702 -45.30 41.56 28.17
CA GLY A 702 -45.12 40.60 29.26
C GLY A 702 -43.65 40.32 29.62
N SER A 703 -42.71 40.94 28.93
CA SER A 703 -41.28 40.87 29.29
C SER A 703 -41.00 41.65 30.57
N LEU A 704 -40.13 41.13 31.45
CA LEU A 704 -39.94 41.63 32.81
C LEU A 704 -38.46 41.79 33.16
N LEU A 705 -38.10 42.93 33.73
CA LEU A 705 -36.83 43.16 34.41
C LEU A 705 -37.05 43.16 35.93
N THR A 706 -36.68 42.11 36.65
CA THR A 706 -36.79 42.06 38.11
C THR A 706 -35.49 42.51 38.76
N ILE A 707 -35.55 43.45 39.71
CA ILE A 707 -34.41 43.82 40.56
C ILE A 707 -34.66 43.32 41.99
N GLN A 708 -33.86 42.37 42.45
CA GLN A 708 -34.02 41.76 43.78
C GLN A 708 -32.71 41.88 44.57
N SER A 709 -32.69 42.70 45.63
CA SER A 709 -31.53 42.80 46.51
C SER A 709 -31.85 42.32 47.93
N ASN A 710 -30.86 41.73 48.58
CA ASN A 710 -30.91 41.32 50.00
C ASN A 710 -30.33 42.40 50.93
N GLY A 711 -29.98 43.59 50.41
CA GLY A 711 -29.45 44.72 51.19
C GLY A 711 -29.85 46.08 50.59
N ASP A 712 -29.32 47.16 51.19
CA ASP A 712 -29.57 48.53 50.72
C ASP A 712 -28.79 48.81 49.43
N VAL A 713 -29.44 48.57 48.28
CA VAL A 713 -28.89 48.83 46.95
C VAL A 713 -29.68 49.92 46.26
N THR A 714 -28.98 50.92 45.72
CA THR A 714 -29.54 51.95 44.83
C THR A 714 -29.27 51.58 43.38
N ALA A 715 -30.33 51.55 42.58
CA ALA A 715 -30.28 51.45 41.12
C ALA A 715 -30.49 52.84 40.51
N ASN A 716 -29.47 53.39 39.85
CA ASN A 716 -29.60 54.65 39.10
C ASN A 716 -29.97 54.37 37.65
N LEU A 717 -31.15 54.81 37.22
CA LEU A 717 -31.61 54.74 35.84
C LEU A 717 -31.19 56.03 35.12
N ASN A 718 -30.19 55.93 34.24
CA ASN A 718 -29.62 57.07 33.53
C ASN A 718 -30.16 57.11 32.09
N GLY A 719 -31.31 57.79 31.88
CA GLY A 719 -31.99 57.86 30.57
C GLY A 719 -33.50 57.64 30.63
N ASP A 720 -34.17 57.74 29.49
CA ASP A 720 -35.61 57.46 29.37
C ASP A 720 -35.85 55.95 29.25
N LEU A 721 -36.87 55.44 29.95
CA LEU A 721 -37.30 54.04 29.80
C LEU A 721 -38.15 53.89 28.53
N ASP A 722 -37.72 53.04 27.61
CA ASP A 722 -38.53 52.61 26.45
C ASP A 722 -39.27 51.30 26.77
N PRO A 723 -40.59 51.34 27.07
CA PRO A 723 -41.37 50.14 27.39
C PRO A 723 -41.68 49.27 26.15
N GLY A 724 -41.16 49.63 24.97
CA GLY A 724 -41.31 48.87 23.73
C GLY A 724 -42.63 49.10 22.99
N ILE A 725 -42.80 48.35 21.89
CA ILE A 725 -43.77 48.58 20.79
C ILE A 725 -45.26 48.52 21.23
N SER A 726 -45.55 48.13 22.47
CA SER A 726 -46.92 47.96 23.00
C SER A 726 -47.12 48.38 24.46
N GLY A 727 -46.14 49.00 25.13
CA GLY A 727 -46.27 49.41 26.54
C GLY A 727 -46.44 48.25 27.53
N GLY A 728 -46.04 47.03 27.14
CA GLY A 728 -46.30 45.80 27.89
C GLY A 728 -45.12 45.24 28.68
N GLY A 729 -43.95 45.90 28.65
CA GLY A 729 -42.81 45.55 29.50
C GLY A 729 -42.96 46.10 30.93
N ALA A 730 -42.36 45.42 31.91
CA ALA A 730 -42.37 45.86 33.30
C ALA A 730 -40.97 45.80 33.94
N ILE A 731 -40.74 46.65 34.95
CA ILE A 731 -39.59 46.63 35.86
C ILE A 731 -40.12 46.35 37.27
#